data_AF-A0A6J3I1A3-F1
#
_entry.id   AF-A0A6J3I1A3-F1
#
_cell.length_a   1.000
_cell.length_b   1.000
_cell.length_c   1.000
_cell.angle_alpha   90.00
_cell.angle_beta   90.00
_cell.angle_gamma   90.00
#
_symmetry.space_group_name_H-M   'P 1'
#
loop_
_entity.id
_entity.type
_entity.pdbx_description
1 polymer ?
#
loop_
_entity_poly.entity_id
_entity_poly.type
_entity_poly.pdbx_seq_one_letter_code
_entity_poly.pdbx_strand_id
1 'polypeptide(L)'
;MKAVLNLKDGVNACILPLLQIDQHSGNPQPLVSAQCKDDYYRGHSALHIAIEKRSLQCVKLLVENGADVHARACGRFFQKGQGTCFYFGELPLSLAACTKQWDVVSYLLENPHQPASLQATDSQGNTVLHALVMISDNSADNIALVTSMYDGLLQAGARLCPTVQLEDIPNLQGLTPLKLAAKEGKIEIFSHILQREFSGPSQPLSRKFTEWCYGPVRVSLYDLASVDSWEENSVLEIIAFHCKSPHRHRMVVLEPLNKLLQEKWDLLIPRFFLNFLCNLIYMLIFTTVAYHQPALKKQADPHLKAEVGNSMLLAGHILILLGGLYILVGQLWYFWRRHLFVWISFIDSYFEILFLLQALLTVLSQVLCFLAIEWYLPLLVSALVLGWLNLLYYTRGFQHTGIYSVMIQKVILRDLLRFLLVYLVFLFGFAVALVSLSQEAWHPEAPTGSNATESAQPVEGQKDKENTSPYGNILEASLELFKFTIGMGELAFEEQLHFRGMVLLLLLAYVLLTYILLLNMLIALMNETVNSVATDSWSIWKLQKAISVLEMENGYWWYRKKQQRAGVMLTVGTKADGSPDERWCFRVEEVNWASWEQTLPTLCEDPSGADVPRTLKNPVLASPPKDEDGAAEEDHVSLQLLQSS
;
A
#
# COMPACT_ATOMS: atom_id res chain seq x y z
N MET A 1 -13.56 -13.03 42.60
CA MET A 1 -13.32 -11.75 41.89
C MET A 1 -13.12 -10.57 42.85
N LYS A 2 -14.11 -10.16 43.66
CA LYS A 2 -13.96 -8.99 44.55
C LYS A 2 -12.78 -9.08 45.52
N ALA A 3 -12.52 -10.26 46.09
CA ALA A 3 -11.35 -10.50 46.93
C ALA A 3 -10.02 -10.30 46.18
N VAL A 4 -9.95 -10.71 44.91
CA VAL A 4 -8.76 -10.60 44.05
C VAL A 4 -8.55 -9.18 43.52
N LEU A 5 -9.61 -8.38 43.41
CA LEU A 5 -9.48 -6.94 43.08
C LEU A 5 -8.82 -6.14 44.22
N ASN A 6 -9.01 -6.59 45.46
CA ASN A 6 -8.57 -5.91 46.68
C ASN A 6 -7.44 -6.72 47.35
N LEU A 7 -6.25 -6.71 46.76
CA LEU A 7 -5.06 -7.34 47.33
C LEU A 7 -4.27 -6.34 48.19
N LYS A 8 -3.70 -6.81 49.30
CA LYS A 8 -2.69 -6.09 50.09
C LYS A 8 -1.39 -6.86 49.95
N ASP A 9 -0.33 -6.20 49.47
CA ASP A 9 0.97 -6.83 49.20
C ASP A 9 0.89 -8.07 48.31
N GLY A 10 -0.03 -8.05 47.34
CA GLY A 10 -0.24 -9.15 46.38
C GLY A 10 -1.08 -10.32 46.89
N VAL A 11 -1.47 -10.35 48.17
CA VAL A 11 -2.28 -11.44 48.75
C VAL A 11 -3.56 -10.92 49.40
N ASN A 12 -4.53 -11.82 49.56
CA ASN A 12 -5.71 -11.56 50.36
C ASN A 12 -6.05 -12.84 51.15
N ALA A 13 -5.93 -12.74 52.47
CA ALA A 13 -6.13 -13.85 53.40
C ALA A 13 -7.55 -14.46 53.33
N CYS A 14 -8.53 -13.75 52.77
CA CYS A 14 -9.89 -14.25 52.62
C CYS A 14 -10.08 -15.20 51.44
N ILE A 15 -9.12 -15.28 50.49
CA ILE A 15 -9.29 -16.10 49.28
C ILE A 15 -9.31 -17.59 49.62
N LEU A 16 -8.32 -18.09 50.38
CA LEU A 16 -8.22 -19.51 50.73
C LEU A 16 -9.42 -20.00 51.56
N PRO A 17 -9.85 -19.32 52.65
CA PRO A 17 -11.04 -19.72 53.39
C PRO A 17 -12.31 -19.74 52.55
N LEU A 18 -12.47 -18.79 51.61
CA LEU A 18 -13.63 -18.74 50.73
C LEU A 18 -13.70 -19.95 49.79
N LEU A 19 -12.56 -20.38 49.26
CA LEU A 19 -12.47 -21.58 48.41
C LEU A 19 -12.71 -22.86 49.22
N GLN A 20 -12.22 -22.94 50.46
CA GLN A 20 -12.50 -24.06 51.36
C GLN A 20 -13.99 -24.16 51.70
N ILE A 21 -14.66 -23.03 51.97
CA ILE A 21 -16.11 -23.01 52.21
C ILE A 21 -16.87 -23.53 50.98
N ASP A 22 -16.49 -23.11 49.77
CA ASP A 22 -17.11 -23.59 48.53
C ASP A 22 -16.94 -25.11 48.35
N GLN A 23 -15.73 -25.62 48.57
CA GLN A 23 -15.44 -27.06 48.54
C GLN A 23 -16.27 -27.85 49.57
N HIS A 24 -16.38 -27.35 50.81
CA HIS A 24 -17.17 -27.98 51.87
C HIS A 24 -18.68 -27.92 51.58
N SER A 25 -19.14 -26.88 50.88
CA SER A 25 -20.55 -26.73 50.51
C SER A 25 -20.99 -27.65 49.37
N GLY A 26 -20.05 -28.28 48.66
CA GLY A 26 -20.34 -29.20 47.55
C GLY A 26 -20.98 -28.51 46.34
N ASN A 27 -20.59 -27.26 46.06
CA ASN A 27 -21.16 -26.48 44.97
C ASN A 27 -20.92 -27.19 43.61
N PRO A 28 -21.97 -27.45 42.80
CA PRO A 28 -21.84 -28.16 41.53
C PRO A 28 -21.00 -27.40 40.49
N GLN A 29 -20.88 -26.08 40.61
CA GLN A 29 -19.98 -25.26 39.79
C GLN A 29 -18.95 -24.58 40.70
N PRO A 30 -17.68 -25.02 40.68
CA PRO A 30 -16.65 -24.48 41.57
C PRO A 30 -16.57 -22.95 41.48
N LEU A 31 -16.56 -22.28 42.62
CA LEU A 31 -16.53 -20.81 42.71
C LEU A 31 -15.35 -20.21 41.94
N VAL A 32 -14.22 -20.91 41.89
CA VAL A 32 -13.01 -20.48 41.19
C VAL A 32 -13.19 -20.40 39.67
N SER A 33 -14.06 -21.26 39.12
CA SER A 33 -14.36 -21.34 37.68
C SER A 33 -15.47 -20.37 37.24
N ALA A 34 -16.08 -19.65 38.18
CA ALA A 34 -17.14 -18.71 37.88
C ALA A 34 -16.65 -17.57 36.97
N GLN A 35 -17.40 -17.32 35.90
CA GLN A 35 -17.13 -16.29 34.90
C GLN A 35 -18.23 -15.23 34.90
N CYS A 36 -17.87 -14.00 34.53
CA CYS A 36 -18.83 -12.92 34.31
C CYS A 36 -19.79 -13.26 33.17
N LYS A 37 -21.09 -13.00 33.35
CA LYS A 37 -22.15 -13.26 32.36
C LYS A 37 -22.61 -12.02 31.59
N ASP A 38 -22.29 -10.84 32.09
CA ASP A 38 -22.63 -9.58 31.43
C ASP A 38 -21.94 -9.46 30.07
N ASP A 39 -22.59 -8.83 29.08
CA ASP A 39 -22.09 -8.76 27.71
C ASP A 39 -20.77 -8.00 27.61
N TYR A 40 -20.55 -7.02 28.49
CA TYR A 40 -19.35 -6.19 28.47
C TYR A 40 -18.11 -6.94 28.98
N TYR A 41 -18.24 -7.66 30.09
CA TYR A 41 -17.16 -8.44 30.73
C TYR A 41 -17.31 -9.95 30.57
N ARG A 42 -18.07 -10.42 29.57
CA ARG A 42 -18.40 -11.83 29.40
C ARG A 42 -17.17 -12.73 29.42
N GLY A 43 -17.26 -13.83 30.16
CA GLY A 43 -16.19 -14.83 30.26
C GLY A 43 -15.01 -14.44 31.16
N HIS A 44 -14.97 -13.21 31.69
CA HIS A 44 -13.91 -12.78 32.59
C HIS A 44 -13.93 -13.59 33.89
N SER A 45 -12.77 -14.13 34.28
CA SER A 45 -12.61 -15.01 35.45
C SER A 45 -11.75 -14.36 36.55
N ALA A 46 -11.78 -14.92 37.76
CA ALA A 46 -10.91 -14.46 38.85
C ALA A 46 -9.41 -14.58 38.51
N LEU A 47 -9.04 -15.55 37.67
CA LEU A 47 -7.66 -15.76 37.22
C LEU A 47 -7.17 -14.59 36.35
N HIS A 48 -8.01 -14.07 35.44
CA HIS A 48 -7.65 -12.90 34.64
C HIS A 48 -7.33 -11.68 35.51
N ILE A 49 -8.09 -11.47 36.59
CA ILE A 49 -7.86 -10.36 37.54
C ILE A 49 -6.54 -10.56 38.29
N ALA A 50 -6.24 -11.78 38.75
CA ALA A 50 -4.99 -12.07 39.45
C ALA A 50 -3.75 -11.79 38.58
N ILE A 51 -3.83 -12.14 37.29
CA ILE A 51 -2.81 -11.85 36.30
C ILE A 51 -2.71 -10.34 36.06
N GLU A 52 -3.83 -9.63 35.85
CA GLU A 52 -3.82 -8.18 35.67
C GLU A 52 -3.20 -7.44 36.88
N LYS A 53 -3.44 -7.94 38.09
CA LYS A 53 -2.87 -7.40 39.34
C LYS A 53 -1.41 -7.78 39.59
N ARG A 54 -0.79 -8.56 38.69
CA ARG A 54 0.62 -9.00 38.78
C ARG A 54 0.96 -9.75 40.05
N SER A 55 0.03 -10.57 40.56
CA SER A 55 0.28 -11.38 41.76
C SER A 55 0.43 -12.86 41.40
N LEU A 56 1.68 -13.31 41.27
CA LEU A 56 2.00 -14.72 41.06
C LEU A 56 1.47 -15.60 42.21
N GLN A 57 1.54 -15.13 43.46
CA GLN A 57 1.05 -15.88 44.62
C GLN A 57 -0.46 -16.14 44.54
N CYS A 58 -1.23 -15.14 44.10
CA CYS A 58 -2.66 -15.30 43.90
C CYS A 58 -2.96 -16.21 42.70
N VAL A 59 -2.17 -16.14 41.62
CA VAL A 59 -2.29 -17.06 40.48
C VAL A 59 -2.06 -18.51 40.92
N LYS A 60 -0.99 -18.78 41.67
CA LYS A 60 -0.68 -20.12 42.21
C LYS A 60 -1.84 -20.66 43.04
N LEU A 61 -2.31 -19.87 43.99
CA LEU A 61 -3.43 -20.24 44.86
C LEU A 61 -4.70 -20.57 44.08
N LEU A 62 -5.02 -19.80 43.04
CA LEU A 62 -6.22 -20.05 42.22
C LEU A 62 -6.07 -21.33 41.40
N VAL A 63 -4.92 -21.55 40.76
CA VAL A 63 -4.66 -22.73 39.92
C VAL A 63 -4.59 -24.01 40.76
N GLU A 64 -3.95 -23.99 41.93
CA GLU A 64 -3.91 -25.11 42.88
C GLU A 64 -5.31 -25.52 43.37
N ASN A 65 -6.27 -24.58 43.38
CA ASN A 65 -7.66 -24.83 43.74
C ASN A 65 -8.59 -25.10 42.54
N GLY A 66 -8.03 -25.40 41.36
CA GLY A 66 -8.79 -25.83 40.17
C GLY A 66 -9.31 -24.68 39.28
N ALA A 67 -8.63 -23.53 39.26
CA ALA A 67 -8.94 -22.49 38.28
C ALA A 67 -8.65 -22.96 36.85
N ASP A 68 -9.61 -22.79 35.95
CA ASP A 68 -9.44 -23.12 34.54
C ASP A 68 -8.51 -22.13 33.83
N VAL A 69 -7.35 -22.63 33.38
CA VAL A 69 -6.33 -21.86 32.63
C VAL A 69 -6.75 -21.58 31.19
N HIS A 70 -7.83 -22.18 30.71
CA HIS A 70 -8.38 -22.01 29.37
C HIS A 70 -9.70 -21.22 29.33
N ALA A 71 -10.07 -20.58 30.44
CA ALA A 71 -11.22 -19.69 30.49
C ALA A 71 -11.08 -18.54 29.48
N ARG A 72 -12.12 -18.27 28.68
CA ARG A 72 -12.06 -17.25 27.60
C ARG A 72 -12.86 -16.02 27.95
N ALA A 73 -12.18 -14.88 28.10
CA ALA A 73 -12.78 -13.57 28.30
C ALA A 73 -13.20 -12.94 26.95
N CYS A 74 -14.38 -13.33 26.44
CA CYS A 74 -14.89 -12.94 25.13
C CYS A 74 -15.83 -11.71 25.12
N GLY A 75 -15.98 -11.03 26.26
CA GLY A 75 -16.81 -9.83 26.40
C GLY A 75 -16.40 -8.69 25.47
N ARG A 76 -17.34 -7.76 25.22
CA ARG A 76 -17.13 -6.64 24.28
C ARG A 76 -15.92 -5.77 24.64
N PHE A 77 -15.58 -5.66 25.93
CA PHE A 77 -14.39 -4.92 26.38
C PHE A 77 -13.07 -5.55 25.91
N PHE A 78 -13.05 -6.87 25.72
CA PHE A 78 -11.85 -7.64 25.36
C PHE A 78 -11.70 -7.86 23.86
N GLN A 79 -12.66 -7.40 23.06
CA GLN A 79 -12.61 -7.47 21.60
C GLN A 79 -12.07 -6.18 20.99
N LYS A 80 -11.42 -6.27 19.83
CA LYS A 80 -10.94 -5.09 19.08
C LYS A 80 -12.13 -4.29 18.55
N GLY A 81 -12.25 -3.03 18.97
CA GLY A 81 -13.28 -2.08 18.52
C GLY A 81 -12.77 -0.65 18.46
N GLN A 82 -13.59 0.28 17.97
CA GLN A 82 -13.24 1.72 17.83
C GLN A 82 -13.31 2.52 19.16
N GLY A 83 -13.44 1.85 20.31
CA GLY A 83 -13.60 2.47 21.63
C GLY A 83 -12.54 2.04 22.63
N THR A 84 -12.76 2.32 23.92
CA THR A 84 -11.90 1.85 25.01
C THR A 84 -12.04 0.34 25.19
N CYS A 85 -11.22 -0.42 24.48
CA CYS A 85 -11.14 -1.87 24.56
C CYS A 85 -9.70 -2.32 24.80
N PHE A 86 -9.53 -3.46 25.47
CA PHE A 86 -8.22 -4.06 25.72
C PHE A 86 -8.21 -5.50 25.22
N TYR A 87 -7.74 -5.69 23.99
CA TYR A 87 -7.60 -7.01 23.38
C TYR A 87 -6.26 -7.65 23.76
N PHE A 88 -6.31 -8.89 24.26
CA PHE A 88 -5.14 -9.69 24.64
C PHE A 88 -5.27 -11.17 24.24
N GLY A 89 -6.20 -11.53 23.36
CA GLY A 89 -6.44 -12.92 22.93
C GLY A 89 -7.28 -13.78 23.89
N GLU A 90 -8.11 -13.16 24.73
CA GLU A 90 -9.13 -13.76 25.62
C GLU A 90 -8.65 -14.77 26.68
N LEU A 91 -7.46 -15.33 26.56
CA LEU A 91 -6.95 -16.41 27.41
C LEU A 91 -6.06 -15.87 28.55
N PRO A 92 -5.98 -16.56 29.70
CA PRO A 92 -5.07 -16.20 30.80
C PRO A 92 -3.61 -16.20 30.37
N LEU A 93 -3.18 -17.20 29.60
CA LEU A 93 -1.81 -17.30 29.09
C LEU A 93 -1.47 -16.12 28.16
N SER A 94 -2.39 -15.77 27.26
CA SER A 94 -2.17 -14.65 26.34
C SER A 94 -2.19 -13.30 27.05
N LEU A 95 -3.04 -13.14 28.08
CA LEU A 95 -2.99 -11.98 28.97
C LEU A 95 -1.65 -11.85 29.70
N ALA A 96 -1.14 -12.94 30.27
CA ALA A 96 0.15 -12.95 30.98
C ALA A 96 1.31 -12.58 30.04
N ALA A 97 1.29 -13.12 28.81
CA ALA A 97 2.25 -12.76 27.77
C ALA A 97 2.14 -11.27 27.38
N CYS A 98 0.93 -10.78 27.09
CA CYS A 98 0.69 -9.38 26.70
C CYS A 98 1.02 -8.37 27.81
N THR A 99 0.90 -8.77 29.08
CA THR A 99 1.23 -7.94 30.25
C THR A 99 2.66 -8.10 30.75
N LYS A 100 3.48 -8.88 30.03
CA LYS A 100 4.94 -9.01 30.22
C LYS A 100 5.33 -9.72 31.52
N GLN A 101 4.55 -10.73 31.93
CA GLN A 101 4.75 -11.47 33.17
C GLN A 101 5.31 -12.86 32.89
N TRP A 102 6.63 -12.96 32.68
CA TRP A 102 7.28 -14.24 32.37
C TRP A 102 7.17 -15.26 33.51
N ASP A 103 7.19 -14.78 34.75
CA ASP A 103 6.99 -15.58 35.97
C ASP A 103 5.61 -16.26 36.01
N VAL A 104 4.57 -15.55 35.57
CA VAL A 104 3.22 -16.11 35.44
C VAL A 104 3.13 -17.02 34.22
N VAL A 105 3.72 -16.66 33.08
CA VAL A 105 3.75 -17.49 31.87
C VAL A 105 4.42 -18.83 32.13
N SER A 106 5.63 -18.83 32.71
CA SER A 106 6.36 -20.04 33.08
C SER A 106 5.55 -20.92 34.03
N TYR A 107 4.93 -20.33 35.06
CA TYR A 107 4.08 -21.09 35.98
C TYR A 107 2.85 -21.69 35.29
N LEU A 108 2.16 -20.94 34.41
CA LEU A 108 1.00 -21.44 33.67
C LEU A 108 1.35 -22.54 32.67
N LEU A 109 2.60 -22.60 32.19
CA LEU A 109 3.06 -23.63 31.25
C LEU A 109 3.55 -24.90 31.96
N GLU A 110 4.12 -24.77 33.16
CA GLU A 110 4.79 -25.85 33.88
C GLU A 110 4.01 -26.41 35.08
N ASN A 111 2.85 -25.85 35.41
CA ASN A 111 2.08 -26.28 36.57
C ASN A 111 1.60 -27.74 36.45
N PRO A 112 1.64 -28.52 37.56
CA PRO A 112 1.31 -29.94 37.53
C PRO A 112 -0.20 -30.22 37.45
N HIS A 113 -1.04 -29.23 37.75
CA HIS A 113 -2.50 -29.41 37.84
C HIS A 113 -3.18 -29.37 36.47
N GLN A 114 -2.99 -28.28 35.72
CA GLN A 114 -3.60 -28.07 34.41
C GLN A 114 -2.67 -27.16 33.57
N PRO A 115 -1.71 -27.72 32.82
CA PRO A 115 -0.79 -26.92 32.02
C PRO A 115 -1.51 -26.18 30.90
N ALA A 116 -1.20 -24.91 30.73
CA ALA A 116 -1.74 -24.11 29.64
C ALA A 116 -1.17 -24.56 28.30
N SER A 117 -2.03 -24.99 27.39
CA SER A 117 -1.68 -25.23 25.99
C SER A 117 -1.32 -23.94 25.25
N LEU A 118 -0.12 -23.92 24.64
CA LEU A 118 0.34 -22.87 23.72
C LEU A 118 -0.44 -22.82 22.40
N GLN A 119 -1.14 -23.91 22.06
CA GLN A 119 -1.95 -24.04 20.84
C GLN A 119 -3.38 -23.54 21.04
N ALA A 120 -3.76 -23.19 22.26
CA ALA A 120 -5.11 -22.71 22.57
C ALA A 120 -5.41 -21.42 21.78
N THR A 121 -6.64 -21.34 21.25
CA THR A 121 -7.10 -20.24 20.42
C THR A 121 -8.27 -19.50 21.05
N ASP A 122 -8.35 -18.21 20.75
CA ASP A 122 -9.44 -17.33 21.15
C ASP A 122 -10.67 -17.43 20.21
N SER A 123 -11.69 -16.57 20.40
CA SER A 123 -12.92 -16.57 19.58
C SER A 123 -12.70 -16.27 18.11
N GLN A 124 -11.58 -15.63 17.76
CA GLN A 124 -11.17 -15.31 16.40
C GLN A 124 -10.17 -16.34 15.83
N GLY A 125 -9.86 -17.41 16.58
CA GLY A 125 -8.85 -18.39 16.22
C GLY A 125 -7.41 -17.91 16.43
N ASN A 126 -7.21 -16.78 17.09
CA ASN A 126 -5.89 -16.24 17.38
C ASN A 126 -5.24 -17.01 18.54
N THR A 127 -3.99 -17.42 18.34
CA THR A 127 -3.12 -17.97 19.40
C THR A 127 -2.46 -16.84 20.21
N VAL A 128 -1.67 -17.18 21.23
CA VAL A 128 -0.88 -16.20 21.99
C VAL A 128 0.06 -15.37 21.10
N LEU A 129 0.63 -15.97 20.06
CA LEU A 129 1.52 -15.28 19.11
C LEU A 129 0.76 -14.21 18.30
N HIS A 130 -0.46 -14.54 17.85
CA HIS A 130 -1.32 -13.57 17.19
C HIS A 130 -1.71 -12.43 18.14
N ALA A 131 -2.01 -12.72 19.40
CA ALA A 131 -2.33 -11.69 20.39
C ALA A 131 -1.15 -10.72 20.60
N LEU A 132 0.09 -11.24 20.71
CA LEU A 132 1.31 -10.42 20.81
C LEU A 132 1.50 -9.51 19.58
N VAL A 133 1.27 -10.04 18.38
CA VAL A 133 1.32 -9.23 17.15
C VAL A 133 0.26 -8.11 17.18
N MET A 134 -0.94 -8.38 17.67
CA MET A 134 -2.03 -7.39 17.71
C MET A 134 -1.77 -6.26 18.71
N ILE A 135 -1.18 -6.56 19.88
CA ILE A 135 -0.85 -5.55 20.90
C ILE A 135 0.43 -4.77 20.58
N SER A 136 1.28 -5.29 19.68
CA SER A 136 2.51 -4.61 19.30
C SER A 136 2.18 -3.23 18.72
N ASP A 137 2.84 -2.20 19.19
CA ASP A 137 2.84 -0.87 18.58
C ASP A 137 4.26 -0.56 18.08
N ASN A 138 4.42 0.53 17.34
CA ASN A 138 5.72 0.93 16.82
C ASN A 138 6.59 1.64 17.89
N SER A 139 6.26 1.50 19.19
CA SER A 139 7.03 2.08 20.29
C SER A 139 8.21 1.18 20.64
N ALA A 140 9.43 1.74 20.67
CA ALA A 140 10.67 0.99 20.90
C ALA A 140 10.62 0.13 22.18
N ASP A 141 10.11 0.68 23.28
CA ASP A 141 10.01 -0.02 24.57
C ASP A 141 9.08 -1.23 24.47
N ASN A 142 7.94 -1.07 23.80
CA ASN A 142 6.98 -2.15 23.66
C ASN A 142 7.52 -3.24 22.74
N ILE A 143 8.20 -2.87 21.65
CA ILE A 143 8.78 -3.81 20.69
C ILE A 143 9.79 -4.71 21.38
N ALA A 144 10.78 -4.16 22.09
CA ALA A 144 11.80 -4.96 22.79
C ALA A 144 11.19 -5.97 23.77
N LEU A 145 10.07 -5.59 24.40
CA LEU A 145 9.35 -6.43 25.34
C LEU A 145 8.48 -7.48 24.62
N VAL A 146 7.87 -7.14 23.49
CA VAL A 146 7.08 -8.08 22.68
C VAL A 146 7.99 -9.09 21.99
N THR A 147 9.13 -8.68 21.44
CA THR A 147 10.09 -9.58 20.78
C THR A 147 10.70 -10.56 21.77
N SER A 148 11.14 -10.09 22.95
CA SER A 148 11.65 -10.98 23.99
C SER A 148 10.60 -11.98 24.50
N MET A 149 9.35 -11.55 24.70
CA MET A 149 8.25 -12.46 25.09
C MET A 149 7.91 -13.45 23.97
N TYR A 150 7.87 -12.99 22.71
CA TYR A 150 7.59 -13.83 21.54
C TYR A 150 8.65 -14.92 21.38
N ASP A 151 9.93 -14.55 21.46
CA ASP A 151 11.06 -15.48 21.38
C ASP A 151 11.08 -16.47 22.55
N GLY A 152 10.83 -15.99 23.77
CA GLY A 152 10.72 -16.84 24.96
C GLY A 152 9.60 -17.88 24.82
N LEU A 153 8.42 -17.48 24.34
CA LEU A 153 7.30 -18.40 24.11
C LEU A 153 7.60 -19.43 23.03
N LEU A 154 8.34 -19.06 21.97
CA LEU A 154 8.77 -20.00 20.95
C LEU A 154 9.77 -21.03 21.51
N GLN A 155 10.74 -20.59 22.29
CA GLN A 155 11.70 -21.49 22.95
C GLN A 155 11.00 -22.43 23.94
N ALA A 156 10.06 -21.90 24.73
CA ALA A 156 9.23 -22.71 25.63
C ALA A 156 8.38 -23.71 24.84
N GLY A 157 7.81 -23.29 23.70
CA GLY A 157 7.07 -24.15 22.79
C GLY A 157 7.90 -25.28 22.21
N ALA A 158 9.12 -25.00 21.77
CA ALA A 158 10.03 -26.04 21.28
C ALA A 158 10.44 -27.03 22.37
N ARG A 159 10.56 -26.59 23.63
CA ARG A 159 10.85 -27.47 24.77
C ARG A 159 9.65 -28.34 25.17
N LEU A 160 8.45 -27.76 25.22
CA LEU A 160 7.24 -28.41 25.73
C LEU A 160 6.48 -29.20 24.66
N CYS A 161 6.50 -28.73 23.41
CA CYS A 161 5.74 -29.25 22.28
C CYS A 161 6.60 -29.28 21.00
N PRO A 162 7.68 -30.10 20.95
CA PRO A 162 8.64 -30.09 19.84
C PRO A 162 8.05 -30.49 18.48
N THR A 163 6.92 -31.21 18.47
CA THR A 163 6.25 -31.68 17.26
C THR A 163 5.41 -30.60 16.57
N VAL A 164 5.07 -29.51 17.26
CA VAL A 164 4.12 -28.51 16.74
C VAL A 164 4.83 -27.21 16.41
N GLN A 165 4.72 -26.80 15.15
CA GLN A 165 5.18 -25.49 14.69
C GLN A 165 4.14 -24.42 15.03
N LEU A 166 4.35 -23.71 16.13
CA LEU A 166 3.41 -22.71 16.64
C LEU A 166 3.15 -21.55 15.66
N GLU A 167 4.12 -21.23 14.79
CA GLU A 167 3.99 -20.16 13.80
C GLU A 167 3.12 -20.54 12.60
N ASP A 168 2.92 -21.83 12.35
CA ASP A 168 2.16 -22.31 11.18
C ASP A 168 0.67 -22.47 11.47
N ILE A 169 0.25 -22.32 12.74
CA ILE A 169 -1.16 -22.35 13.14
C ILE A 169 -1.85 -21.09 12.61
N PRO A 170 -2.84 -21.19 11.71
CA PRO A 170 -3.57 -20.03 11.21
C PRO A 170 -4.76 -19.69 12.12
N ASN A 171 -5.19 -18.42 12.09
CA ASN A 171 -6.46 -17.99 12.68
C ASN A 171 -7.67 -18.31 11.78
N LEU A 172 -8.89 -17.92 12.20
CA LEU A 172 -10.12 -18.15 11.41
C LEU A 172 -10.12 -17.44 10.06
N GLN A 173 -9.23 -16.46 9.84
CA GLN A 173 -9.05 -15.77 8.56
C GLN A 173 -7.99 -16.45 7.67
N GLY A 174 -7.40 -17.57 8.10
CA GLY A 174 -6.32 -18.24 7.39
C GLY A 174 -4.98 -17.51 7.47
N LEU A 175 -4.79 -16.63 8.46
CA LEU A 175 -3.56 -15.85 8.65
C LEU A 175 -2.72 -16.48 9.75
N THR A 176 -1.44 -16.72 9.48
CA THR A 176 -0.42 -17.02 10.50
C THR A 176 0.01 -15.73 11.23
N PRO A 177 0.76 -15.79 12.35
CA PRO A 177 1.23 -14.59 13.05
C PRO A 177 2.02 -13.64 12.14
N LEU A 178 2.83 -14.19 11.23
CA LEU A 178 3.57 -13.41 10.23
C LEU A 178 2.63 -12.71 9.24
N LYS A 179 1.66 -13.46 8.68
CA LYS A 179 0.66 -12.91 7.75
C LYS A 179 -0.22 -11.84 8.44
N LEU A 180 -0.54 -12.03 9.72
CA LEU A 180 -1.28 -11.05 10.52
C LEU A 180 -0.46 -9.77 10.76
N ALA A 181 0.83 -9.90 11.10
CA ALA A 181 1.72 -8.76 11.28
C ALA A 181 1.81 -7.90 10.01
N ALA A 182 1.92 -8.56 8.85
CA ALA A 182 1.90 -7.92 7.54
C ALA A 182 0.57 -7.20 7.25
N LYS A 183 -0.58 -7.84 7.53
CA LYS A 183 -1.91 -7.28 7.29
C LYS A 183 -2.21 -6.04 8.15
N GLU A 184 -1.83 -6.09 9.42
CA GLU A 184 -2.05 -5.00 10.39
C GLU A 184 -0.99 -3.89 10.27
N GLY A 185 0.11 -4.12 9.55
CA GLY A 185 1.14 -3.11 9.34
C GLY A 185 2.09 -2.93 10.52
N LYS A 186 2.36 -3.99 11.28
CA LYS A 186 3.27 -3.99 12.44
C LYS A 186 4.70 -4.25 11.99
N ILE A 187 5.41 -3.20 11.59
CA ILE A 187 6.70 -3.29 10.87
C ILE A 187 7.78 -3.97 11.71
N GLU A 188 7.90 -3.60 12.97
CA GLU A 188 9.05 -3.96 13.81
C GLU A 188 9.01 -5.42 14.22
N ILE A 189 7.86 -5.91 14.69
CA ILE A 189 7.66 -7.35 14.96
C ILE A 189 7.73 -8.18 13.67
N PHE A 190 7.24 -7.64 12.55
CA PHE A 190 7.36 -8.29 11.24
C PHE A 190 8.82 -8.43 10.82
N SER A 191 9.62 -7.37 10.98
CA SER A 191 11.07 -7.38 10.73
C SER A 191 11.79 -8.39 11.63
N HIS A 192 11.45 -8.39 12.92
CA HIS A 192 12.01 -9.33 13.89
C HIS A 192 11.73 -10.78 13.50
N ILE A 193 10.49 -11.13 13.15
CA ILE A 193 10.15 -12.51 12.74
C ILE A 193 10.92 -12.92 11.48
N LEU A 194 11.03 -12.04 10.48
CA LEU A 194 11.75 -12.36 9.23
C LEU A 194 13.27 -12.52 9.43
N GLN A 195 13.86 -11.72 10.30
CA GLN A 195 15.32 -11.65 10.51
C GLN A 195 15.76 -12.43 11.75
N ARG A 196 14.90 -13.29 12.30
CA ARG A 196 15.15 -14.00 13.55
C ARG A 196 16.25 -15.04 13.42
N GLU A 197 17.23 -14.93 14.32
CA GLU A 197 18.34 -15.87 14.48
C GLU A 197 18.34 -16.39 15.93
N PHE A 198 18.23 -17.71 16.09
CA PHE A 198 18.44 -18.41 17.35
C PHE A 198 19.72 -19.24 17.31
N SER A 199 20.40 -19.27 18.45
CA SER A 199 21.60 -20.08 18.68
C SER A 199 21.25 -21.34 19.49
N GLY A 200 22.03 -22.41 19.28
CA GLY A 200 21.95 -23.65 20.06
C GLY A 200 20.75 -24.53 19.70
N PRO A 201 20.08 -25.19 20.67
CA PRO A 201 19.07 -26.22 20.39
C PRO A 201 17.79 -25.69 19.73
N SER A 202 17.58 -24.37 19.74
CA SER A 202 16.44 -23.70 19.10
C SER A 202 16.74 -23.16 17.69
N GLN A 203 17.90 -23.50 17.12
CA GLN A 203 18.30 -23.10 15.76
C GLN A 203 17.26 -23.43 14.67
N PRO A 204 16.49 -24.55 14.72
CA PRO A 204 15.43 -24.79 13.74
C PRO A 204 14.32 -23.74 13.76
N LEU A 205 14.14 -22.95 14.83
CA LEU A 205 13.13 -21.88 14.87
C LEU A 205 13.58 -20.61 14.15
N SER A 206 14.86 -20.52 13.76
CA SER A 206 15.41 -19.39 13.02
C SER A 206 14.81 -19.30 11.63
N ARG A 207 14.68 -18.07 11.13
CA ARG A 207 14.28 -17.77 9.75
C ARG A 207 15.42 -17.17 8.94
N LYS A 208 16.42 -16.61 9.62
CA LYS A 208 17.69 -16.18 9.04
C LYS A 208 18.79 -17.14 9.48
N PHE A 209 19.61 -17.57 8.53
CA PHE A 209 20.78 -18.41 8.78
C PHE A 209 21.98 -17.79 8.09
N THR A 210 23.16 -17.83 8.71
CA THR A 210 24.42 -17.48 8.06
C THR A 210 24.99 -18.70 7.37
N GLU A 211 25.06 -18.68 6.03
CA GLU A 211 25.65 -19.76 5.26
C GLU A 211 27.15 -19.80 5.47
N TRP A 212 27.82 -18.69 5.17
CA TRP A 212 29.24 -18.48 5.43
C TRP A 212 29.51 -16.99 5.65
N CYS A 213 30.60 -16.68 6.34
CA CYS A 213 31.09 -15.33 6.50
C CYS A 213 32.61 -15.30 6.27
N TYR A 214 33.07 -14.31 5.50
CA TYR A 214 34.47 -14.04 5.27
C TYR A 214 34.75 -12.56 5.54
N GLY A 215 35.24 -12.27 6.74
CA GLY A 215 35.42 -10.90 7.23
C GLY A 215 34.09 -10.11 7.17
N PRO A 216 34.03 -8.97 6.46
CA PRO A 216 32.82 -8.15 6.36
C PRO A 216 31.76 -8.71 5.40
N VAL A 217 32.12 -9.67 4.55
CA VAL A 217 31.19 -10.27 3.57
C VAL A 217 30.54 -11.48 4.20
N ARG A 218 29.20 -11.50 4.23
CA ARG A 218 28.44 -12.66 4.70
C ARG A 218 27.32 -13.00 3.74
N VAL A 219 27.00 -14.27 3.69
CA VAL A 219 25.84 -14.77 2.96
C VAL A 219 24.80 -15.23 3.96
N SER A 220 23.66 -14.55 3.94
CA SER A 220 22.50 -14.86 4.78
C SER A 220 21.43 -15.55 3.95
N LEU A 221 20.92 -16.66 4.48
CA LEU A 221 19.81 -17.44 3.94
C LEU A 221 18.55 -17.07 4.70
N TYR A 222 17.54 -16.59 3.98
CA TYR A 222 16.23 -16.26 4.52
C TYR A 222 15.19 -17.29 4.12
N ASP A 223 14.45 -17.83 5.09
CA ASP A 223 13.33 -18.74 4.85
C ASP A 223 12.18 -18.02 4.12
N LEU A 224 11.78 -18.55 2.96
CA LEU A 224 10.71 -18.01 2.13
C LEU A 224 9.32 -18.60 2.42
N ALA A 225 9.19 -19.52 3.40
CA ALA A 225 7.90 -20.09 3.79
C ALA A 225 6.89 -18.98 4.13
N SER A 226 5.70 -19.04 3.52
CA SER A 226 4.63 -18.01 3.59
C SER A 226 4.94 -16.64 2.99
N VAL A 227 6.17 -16.40 2.53
CA VAL A 227 6.61 -15.11 1.97
C VAL A 227 6.50 -15.08 0.45
N ASP A 228 6.98 -16.12 -0.23
CA ASP A 228 7.00 -16.17 -1.69
C ASP A 228 5.58 -16.23 -2.29
N SER A 229 5.40 -15.64 -3.47
CA SER A 229 4.11 -15.54 -4.15
C SER A 229 3.58 -16.89 -4.68
N TRP A 230 4.39 -17.95 -4.59
CA TRP A 230 4.00 -19.32 -4.90
C TRP A 230 2.88 -19.85 -3.98
N GLU A 231 2.83 -19.39 -2.74
CA GLU A 231 1.78 -19.76 -1.79
C GLU A 231 0.57 -18.82 -1.90
N GLU A 232 -0.63 -19.39 -1.78
CA GLU A 232 -1.86 -18.59 -1.70
C GLU A 232 -1.85 -17.70 -0.44
N ASN A 233 -2.29 -16.45 -0.59
CA ASN A 233 -2.25 -15.44 0.47
C ASN A 233 -0.84 -15.28 1.05
N SER A 234 0.16 -15.18 0.18
CA SER A 234 1.54 -14.90 0.57
C SER A 234 1.66 -13.55 1.28
N VAL A 235 2.71 -13.37 2.08
CA VAL A 235 3.00 -12.08 2.73
C VAL A 235 3.11 -10.96 1.69
N LEU A 236 3.69 -11.22 0.52
CA LEU A 236 3.79 -10.24 -0.57
C LEU A 236 2.40 -9.80 -1.07
N GLU A 237 1.48 -10.73 -1.30
CA GLU A 237 0.09 -10.42 -1.69
C GLU A 237 -0.67 -9.71 -0.58
N ILE A 238 -0.43 -10.06 0.68
CA ILE A 238 -1.07 -9.42 1.85
C ILE A 238 -0.60 -7.96 1.97
N ILE A 239 0.70 -7.69 1.89
CA ILE A 239 1.24 -6.31 1.97
C ILE A 239 0.72 -5.48 0.80
N ALA A 240 0.75 -6.03 -0.42
CA ALA A 240 0.34 -5.33 -1.63
C ALA A 240 -1.16 -5.01 -1.66
N PHE A 241 -2.03 -5.96 -1.26
CA PHE A 241 -3.47 -5.87 -1.52
C PHE A 241 -4.35 -5.83 -0.27
N HIS A 242 -3.94 -6.44 0.84
CA HIS A 242 -4.80 -6.62 2.01
C HIS A 242 -4.42 -5.72 3.21
N CYS A 243 -3.20 -5.16 3.21
CA CYS A 243 -2.71 -4.30 4.27
C CYS A 243 -3.36 -2.91 4.21
N LYS A 244 -3.98 -2.49 5.32
CA LYS A 244 -4.66 -1.18 5.45
C LYS A 244 -3.78 -0.10 6.08
N SER A 245 -2.57 -0.46 6.52
CA SER A 245 -1.69 0.48 7.22
C SER A 245 -1.08 1.49 6.26
N PRO A 246 -1.02 2.79 6.62
CA PRO A 246 -0.37 3.80 5.81
C PRO A 246 1.12 3.53 5.62
N HIS A 247 1.77 2.82 6.55
CA HIS A 247 3.21 2.56 6.52
C HIS A 247 3.59 1.24 5.82
N ARG A 248 2.67 0.60 5.09
CA ARG A 248 2.93 -0.67 4.38
C ARG A 248 4.10 -0.60 3.40
N HIS A 249 4.35 0.57 2.82
CA HIS A 249 5.47 0.80 1.90
C HIS A 249 6.85 0.58 2.57
N ARG A 250 6.96 0.79 3.89
CA ARG A 250 8.20 0.54 4.64
C ARG A 250 8.48 -0.94 4.83
N MET A 251 7.46 -1.79 4.87
CA MET A 251 7.64 -3.24 5.01
C MET A 251 8.34 -3.85 3.79
N VAL A 252 8.03 -3.35 2.60
CA VAL A 252 8.61 -3.84 1.33
C VAL A 252 10.12 -3.56 1.23
N VAL A 253 10.61 -2.54 1.94
CA VAL A 253 12.02 -2.16 1.98
C VAL A 253 12.87 -3.11 2.83
N LEU A 254 12.25 -3.85 3.75
CA LEU A 254 12.95 -4.77 4.63
C LEU A 254 13.57 -5.92 3.85
N GLU A 255 14.69 -6.42 4.35
CA GLU A 255 15.27 -7.69 3.90
C GLU A 255 14.50 -8.84 4.57
N PRO A 256 14.13 -9.91 3.82
CA PRO A 256 14.57 -10.27 2.46
C PRO A 256 13.74 -9.67 1.31
N LEU A 257 12.59 -9.05 1.59
CA LEU A 257 11.60 -8.66 0.57
C LEU A 257 12.18 -7.75 -0.52
N ASN A 258 12.98 -6.75 -0.15
CA ASN A 258 13.55 -5.81 -1.11
C ASN A 258 14.44 -6.49 -2.16
N LYS A 259 15.28 -7.46 -1.75
CA LYS A 259 16.16 -8.21 -2.64
C LYS A 259 15.38 -9.25 -3.45
N LEU A 260 14.44 -9.95 -2.82
CA LEU A 260 13.55 -10.91 -3.48
C LEU A 260 12.75 -10.26 -4.61
N LEU A 261 12.13 -9.10 -4.35
CA LEU A 261 11.37 -8.35 -5.35
C LEU A 261 12.27 -7.78 -6.44
N GLN A 262 13.52 -7.45 -6.11
CA GLN A 262 14.48 -6.99 -7.10
C GLN A 262 14.87 -8.11 -8.07
N GLU A 263 15.16 -9.32 -7.59
CA GLU A 263 15.45 -10.46 -8.48
C GLU A 263 14.24 -10.84 -9.36
N LYS A 264 13.04 -10.88 -8.76
CA LYS A 264 11.81 -11.12 -9.52
C LYS A 264 11.58 -10.06 -10.59
N TRP A 265 11.85 -8.80 -10.27
CA TRP A 265 11.78 -7.73 -11.27
C TRP A 265 12.75 -7.95 -12.41
N ASP A 266 14.01 -8.26 -12.13
CA ASP A 266 15.05 -8.40 -13.15
C ASP A 266 14.72 -9.53 -14.17
N LEU A 267 14.06 -10.60 -13.71
CA LEU A 267 13.52 -11.65 -14.57
C LEU A 267 12.31 -11.20 -15.42
N LEU A 268 11.53 -10.23 -14.93
CA LEU A 268 10.30 -9.75 -15.55
C LEU A 268 10.48 -8.48 -16.40
N ILE A 269 11.65 -7.81 -16.37
CA ILE A 269 11.96 -6.63 -17.19
C ILE A 269 11.58 -6.82 -18.67
N PRO A 270 11.94 -7.93 -19.36
CA PRO A 270 11.62 -8.10 -20.78
C PRO A 270 10.11 -8.08 -21.05
N ARG A 271 9.31 -8.63 -20.13
CA ARG A 271 7.84 -8.62 -20.25
C ARG A 271 7.28 -7.24 -20.01
N PHE A 272 7.80 -6.51 -19.03
CA PHE A 272 7.36 -5.16 -18.74
C PHE A 272 7.61 -4.25 -19.96
N PHE A 273 8.80 -4.37 -20.56
CA PHE A 273 9.17 -3.62 -21.77
C PHE A 273 8.33 -4.03 -22.98
N LEU A 274 8.03 -5.31 -23.16
CA LEU A 274 7.11 -5.77 -24.21
C LEU A 274 5.71 -5.17 -24.03
N ASN A 275 5.18 -5.14 -22.81
CA ASN A 275 3.87 -4.55 -22.52
C ASN A 275 3.85 -3.06 -22.82
N PHE A 276 4.92 -2.35 -22.45
CA PHE A 276 5.12 -0.94 -22.79
C PHE A 276 5.12 -0.74 -24.31
N LEU A 277 5.87 -1.55 -25.06
CA LEU A 277 5.96 -1.43 -26.51
C LEU A 277 4.61 -1.72 -27.19
N CYS A 278 3.89 -2.75 -26.74
CA CYS A 278 2.54 -3.05 -27.23
C CYS A 278 1.56 -1.90 -26.97
N ASN A 279 1.59 -1.31 -25.77
CA ASN A 279 0.75 -0.16 -25.44
C ASN A 279 1.13 1.09 -26.25
N LEU A 280 2.43 1.33 -26.46
CA LEU A 280 2.91 2.44 -27.28
C LEU A 280 2.44 2.29 -28.74
N ILE A 281 2.56 1.09 -29.32
CA ILE A 281 2.06 0.80 -30.68
C ILE A 281 0.54 1.02 -30.76
N TYR A 282 -0.21 0.53 -29.76
CA TYR A 282 -1.66 0.76 -29.68
C TYR A 282 -1.99 2.27 -29.66
N MET A 283 -1.27 3.07 -28.88
CA MET A 283 -1.46 4.52 -28.80
C MET A 283 -1.08 5.25 -30.10
N LEU A 284 -0.05 4.80 -30.81
CA LEU A 284 0.32 5.34 -32.13
C LEU A 284 -0.80 5.05 -33.16
N ILE A 285 -1.32 3.82 -33.19
CA ILE A 285 -2.47 3.45 -34.04
C ILE A 285 -3.69 4.30 -33.67
N PHE A 286 -3.99 4.45 -32.38
CA PHE A 286 -5.09 5.30 -31.91
C PHE A 286 -4.94 6.75 -32.40
N THR A 287 -3.75 7.32 -32.27
CA THR A 287 -3.45 8.71 -32.67
C THR A 287 -3.59 8.89 -34.19
N THR A 288 -3.07 7.94 -34.98
CA THR A 288 -3.18 7.99 -36.45
C THR A 288 -4.63 7.90 -36.94
N VAL A 289 -5.45 7.05 -36.33
CA VAL A 289 -6.90 6.96 -36.64
C VAL A 289 -7.61 8.25 -36.29
N ALA A 290 -7.40 8.78 -35.08
CA ALA A 290 -8.03 10.02 -34.64
C ALA A 290 -7.60 11.23 -35.49
N TYR A 291 -6.36 11.27 -35.96
CA TYR A 291 -5.83 12.35 -36.80
C TYR A 291 -6.34 12.29 -38.24
N HIS A 292 -6.45 11.09 -38.83
CA HIS A 292 -6.95 10.91 -40.20
C HIS A 292 -8.48 10.84 -40.30
N GLN A 293 -9.20 11.08 -39.20
CA GLN A 293 -10.65 11.11 -39.17
C GLN A 293 -11.16 12.18 -40.16
N PRO A 294 -11.95 11.82 -41.20
CA PRO A 294 -12.52 12.82 -42.08
C PRO A 294 -13.49 13.67 -41.26
N ALA A 295 -13.25 14.98 -41.17
CA ALA A 295 -14.18 15.89 -40.54
C ALA A 295 -15.57 15.69 -41.17
N LEU A 296 -16.58 15.39 -40.35
CA LEU A 296 -17.95 15.01 -40.76
C LEU A 296 -18.62 15.97 -41.77
N LYS A 297 -18.05 17.15 -42.01
CA LYS A 297 -18.48 18.12 -43.02
C LYS A 297 -18.37 17.64 -44.48
N LYS A 298 -17.75 16.49 -44.77
CA LYS A 298 -17.64 15.94 -46.15
C LYS A 298 -18.43 14.65 -46.41
N GLN A 299 -19.38 14.29 -45.55
CA GLN A 299 -20.22 13.10 -45.74
C GLN A 299 -21.58 13.40 -46.39
N ALA A 300 -21.64 14.45 -47.22
CA ALA A 300 -22.79 14.76 -48.08
C ALA A 300 -22.61 14.29 -49.54
N ASP A 301 -21.46 13.68 -49.89
CA ASP A 301 -21.25 13.09 -51.22
C ASP A 301 -21.16 11.56 -51.12
N PRO A 302 -22.17 10.81 -51.62
CA PRO A 302 -22.21 9.34 -51.59
C PRO A 302 -21.34 8.69 -52.69
N HIS A 303 -20.25 9.35 -53.09
CA HIS A 303 -19.33 8.86 -54.12
C HIS A 303 -17.88 9.17 -53.76
N LEU A 304 -17.42 8.75 -52.57
CA LEU A 304 -15.99 8.70 -52.29
C LEU A 304 -15.44 7.32 -52.63
N LYS A 305 -14.57 7.29 -53.65
CA LYS A 305 -13.84 6.13 -54.15
C LYS A 305 -13.41 5.17 -53.04
N ALA A 306 -13.58 3.88 -53.28
CA ALA A 306 -12.93 2.80 -52.54
C ALA A 306 -11.41 2.90 -52.75
N GLU A 307 -10.78 3.86 -52.07
CA GLU A 307 -9.36 4.10 -52.07
C GLU A 307 -8.79 3.41 -50.83
N VAL A 308 -7.62 2.80 -50.97
CA VAL A 308 -6.94 1.93 -49.96
C VAL A 308 -6.95 2.54 -48.54
N GLY A 309 -6.99 3.87 -48.41
CA GLY A 309 -7.09 4.59 -47.14
C GLY A 309 -8.36 4.33 -46.32
N ASN A 310 -9.54 4.14 -46.94
CA ASN A 310 -10.78 3.87 -46.21
C ASN A 310 -10.79 2.48 -45.55
N SER A 311 -10.23 1.48 -46.24
CA SER A 311 -10.05 0.13 -45.67
C SER A 311 -9.04 0.13 -44.52
N MET A 312 -7.98 0.92 -44.62
CA MET A 312 -6.98 1.08 -43.57
C MET A 312 -7.53 1.79 -42.33
N LEU A 313 -8.37 2.82 -42.51
CA LEU A 313 -9.04 3.52 -41.41
C LEU A 313 -10.03 2.61 -40.68
N LEU A 314 -10.84 1.84 -41.44
CA LEU A 314 -11.76 0.85 -40.87
C LEU A 314 -10.99 -0.23 -40.08
N ALA A 315 -9.89 -0.74 -40.62
CA ALA A 315 -9.01 -1.67 -39.91
C ALA A 315 -8.45 -1.06 -38.61
N GLY A 316 -8.09 0.22 -38.63
CA GLY A 316 -7.69 0.97 -37.43
C GLY A 316 -8.78 1.05 -36.35
N HIS A 317 -10.02 1.36 -36.73
CA HIS A 317 -11.16 1.36 -35.80
C HIS A 317 -11.42 -0.02 -35.19
N ILE A 318 -11.31 -1.09 -35.97
CA ILE A 318 -11.43 -2.47 -35.48
C ILE A 318 -10.32 -2.80 -34.48
N LEU A 319 -9.08 -2.42 -34.76
CA LEU A 319 -7.94 -2.62 -33.84
C LEU A 319 -8.11 -1.83 -32.54
N ILE A 320 -8.60 -0.59 -32.61
CA ILE A 320 -8.89 0.23 -31.41
C ILE A 320 -10.00 -0.41 -30.57
N LEU A 321 -11.07 -0.90 -31.19
CA LEU A 321 -12.15 -1.59 -30.47
C LEU A 321 -11.65 -2.86 -29.79
N LEU A 322 -10.89 -3.71 -30.50
CA LEU A 322 -10.33 -4.94 -29.96
C LEU A 322 -9.37 -4.66 -28.80
N GLY A 323 -8.47 -3.68 -28.96
CA GLY A 323 -7.55 -3.25 -27.90
C GLY A 323 -8.29 -2.67 -26.69
N GLY A 324 -9.29 -1.82 -26.92
CA GLY A 324 -10.15 -1.27 -25.87
C GLY A 324 -10.90 -2.35 -25.08
N LEU A 325 -11.46 -3.35 -25.78
CA LEU A 325 -12.14 -4.48 -25.14
C LEU A 325 -11.16 -5.37 -24.34
N TYR A 326 -9.96 -5.60 -24.87
CA TYR A 326 -8.89 -6.32 -24.18
C TYR A 326 -8.50 -5.65 -22.87
N ILE A 327 -8.25 -4.33 -22.89
CA ILE A 327 -7.94 -3.55 -21.68
C ILE A 327 -9.14 -3.58 -20.72
N LEU A 328 -10.37 -3.39 -21.23
CA LEU A 328 -11.58 -3.36 -20.41
C LEU A 328 -11.79 -4.66 -19.63
N VAL A 329 -11.76 -5.80 -20.31
CA VAL A 329 -11.99 -7.10 -19.65
C VAL A 329 -10.79 -7.45 -18.73
N GLY A 330 -9.59 -6.94 -19.02
CA GLY A 330 -8.39 -7.15 -18.19
C GLY A 330 -8.51 -6.41 -16.87
N GLN A 331 -9.00 -5.18 -16.94
CA GLN A 331 -9.31 -4.36 -15.77
C GLN A 331 -10.50 -4.91 -14.98
N LEU A 332 -11.56 -5.37 -15.65
CA LEU A 332 -12.68 -6.03 -14.96
C LEU A 332 -12.24 -7.31 -14.23
N TRP A 333 -11.39 -8.12 -14.86
CA TRP A 333 -10.80 -9.30 -14.22
C TRP A 333 -9.95 -8.92 -13.01
N TYR A 334 -9.13 -7.87 -13.13
CA TYR A 334 -8.33 -7.32 -12.05
C TYR A 334 -9.20 -6.89 -10.85
N PHE A 335 -10.27 -6.12 -11.07
CA PHE A 335 -11.17 -5.68 -10.02
C PHE A 335 -12.00 -6.84 -9.43
N TRP A 336 -12.44 -7.78 -10.27
CA TRP A 336 -13.17 -8.97 -9.81
C TRP A 336 -12.31 -9.82 -8.88
N ARG A 337 -11.05 -10.10 -9.24
CA ARG A 337 -10.16 -10.89 -8.37
C ARG A 337 -9.89 -10.19 -7.03
N ARG A 338 -9.89 -8.87 -7.02
CA ARG A 338 -9.69 -8.05 -5.81
C ARG A 338 -10.95 -7.83 -4.99
N HIS A 339 -11.96 -8.70 -5.13
CA HIS A 339 -13.25 -8.70 -4.42
C HIS A 339 -13.13 -8.00 -3.06
N LEU A 340 -13.83 -6.85 -2.92
CA LEU A 340 -14.08 -6.11 -1.66
C LEU A 340 -13.10 -5.03 -1.14
N PHE A 341 -12.39 -4.23 -1.95
CA PHE A 341 -11.77 -3.00 -1.39
C PHE A 341 -11.44 -1.81 -2.32
N VAL A 342 -12.41 -1.37 -3.14
CA VAL A 342 -12.28 -0.19 -4.01
C VAL A 342 -11.99 1.11 -3.22
N TRP A 343 -12.48 1.22 -1.97
CA TRP A 343 -12.42 2.47 -1.20
C TRP A 343 -11.01 2.86 -0.71
N ILE A 344 -10.17 1.91 -0.28
CA ILE A 344 -8.79 2.23 0.13
C ILE A 344 -7.82 2.17 -1.06
N SER A 345 -8.15 1.40 -2.09
CA SER A 345 -7.33 1.28 -3.30
C SER A 345 -7.39 2.49 -4.23
N PHE A 346 -8.30 3.45 -4.02
CA PHE A 346 -8.45 4.60 -4.93
C PHE A 346 -7.18 5.46 -4.99
N ILE A 347 -6.51 5.67 -3.86
CA ILE A 347 -5.27 6.46 -3.80
C ILE A 347 -4.08 5.69 -4.40
N ASP A 348 -3.99 4.40 -4.12
CA ASP A 348 -2.83 3.59 -4.47
C ASP A 348 -2.90 2.99 -5.89
N SER A 349 -4.10 2.82 -6.45
CA SER A 349 -4.36 2.20 -7.77
C SER A 349 -5.01 3.15 -8.77
N TYR A 350 -4.71 4.45 -8.71
CA TYR A 350 -5.34 5.44 -9.59
C TYR A 350 -5.14 5.14 -11.10
N PHE A 351 -3.98 4.64 -11.51
CA PHE A 351 -3.73 4.28 -12.91
C PHE A 351 -4.66 3.18 -13.41
N GLU A 352 -5.04 2.22 -12.55
CA GLU A 352 -5.98 1.15 -12.94
C GLU A 352 -7.38 1.70 -13.17
N ILE A 353 -7.76 2.72 -12.38
CA ILE A 353 -9.00 3.47 -12.59
C ILE A 353 -8.92 4.27 -13.90
N LEU A 354 -7.78 4.89 -14.21
CA LEU A 354 -7.58 5.60 -15.48
C LEU A 354 -7.56 4.67 -16.69
N PHE A 355 -6.99 3.46 -16.59
CA PHE A 355 -7.04 2.44 -17.63
C PHE A 355 -8.46 1.94 -17.85
N LEU A 356 -9.22 1.70 -16.75
CA LEU A 356 -10.63 1.33 -16.84
C LEU A 356 -11.47 2.44 -17.51
N LEU A 357 -11.26 3.70 -17.11
CA LEU A 357 -11.95 4.85 -17.69
C LEU A 357 -11.61 5.03 -19.17
N GLN A 358 -10.33 4.93 -19.55
CA GLN A 358 -9.88 5.02 -20.94
C GLN A 358 -10.48 3.90 -21.80
N ALA A 359 -10.49 2.66 -21.30
CA ALA A 359 -11.08 1.53 -22.00
C ALA A 359 -12.60 1.68 -22.19
N LEU A 360 -13.32 2.10 -21.14
CA LEU A 360 -14.76 2.35 -21.19
C LEU A 360 -15.10 3.45 -22.21
N LEU A 361 -14.39 4.59 -22.17
CA LEU A 361 -14.59 5.70 -23.10
C LEU A 361 -14.26 5.28 -24.54
N THR A 362 -13.22 4.45 -24.74
CA THR A 362 -12.86 3.92 -26.06
C THR A 362 -13.97 3.05 -26.62
N VAL A 363 -14.45 2.06 -25.85
CA VAL A 363 -15.52 1.15 -26.30
C VAL A 363 -16.81 1.92 -26.56
N LEU A 364 -17.19 2.84 -25.66
CA LEU A 364 -18.38 3.67 -25.84
C LEU A 364 -18.28 4.55 -27.09
N SER A 365 -17.13 5.18 -27.32
CA SER A 365 -16.89 5.98 -28.52
C SER A 365 -17.00 5.14 -29.80
N GLN A 366 -16.44 3.94 -29.84
CA GLN A 366 -16.56 3.06 -31.02
C GLN A 366 -18.02 2.63 -31.25
N VAL A 367 -18.77 2.30 -30.20
CA VAL A 367 -20.22 1.99 -30.32
C VAL A 367 -20.99 3.18 -30.89
N LEU A 368 -20.73 4.40 -30.40
CA LEU A 368 -21.37 5.61 -30.92
C LEU A 368 -20.94 5.93 -32.37
N CYS A 369 -19.70 5.61 -32.73
CA CYS A 369 -19.20 5.70 -34.11
C CYS A 369 -19.98 4.77 -35.04
N PHE A 370 -20.25 3.52 -34.63
CA PHE A 370 -21.09 2.59 -35.39
C PHE A 370 -22.56 3.03 -35.49
N LEU A 371 -23.08 3.72 -34.47
CA LEU A 371 -24.41 4.30 -34.48
C LEU A 371 -24.50 5.65 -35.24
N ALA A 372 -23.39 6.11 -35.83
CA ALA A 372 -23.28 7.39 -36.54
C ALA A 372 -23.73 8.61 -35.70
N ILE A 373 -23.48 8.58 -34.38
CA ILE A 373 -23.83 9.67 -33.45
C ILE A 373 -22.64 10.63 -33.30
N GLU A 374 -22.81 11.91 -33.61
CA GLU A 374 -21.74 12.94 -33.62
C GLU A 374 -20.92 13.05 -32.32
N TRP A 375 -21.51 12.72 -31.18
CA TRP A 375 -20.85 12.71 -29.86
C TRP A 375 -19.72 11.68 -29.71
N TYR A 376 -19.49 10.80 -30.69
CA TYR A 376 -18.39 9.85 -30.65
C TYR A 376 -17.01 10.53 -30.64
N LEU A 377 -16.86 11.67 -31.33
CA LEU A 377 -15.56 12.33 -31.55
C LEU A 377 -14.99 12.95 -30.25
N PRO A 378 -15.75 13.73 -29.45
CA PRO A 378 -15.28 14.20 -28.14
C PRO A 378 -14.86 13.08 -27.20
N LEU A 379 -15.62 11.97 -27.18
CA LEU A 379 -15.30 10.80 -26.36
C LEU A 379 -14.04 10.08 -26.86
N LEU A 380 -13.84 10.00 -28.17
CA LEU A 380 -12.63 9.42 -28.78
C LEU A 380 -11.39 10.22 -28.39
N VAL A 381 -11.45 11.54 -28.52
CA VAL A 381 -10.32 12.44 -28.20
C VAL A 381 -10.04 12.43 -26.69
N SER A 382 -11.07 12.37 -25.85
CA SER A 382 -10.92 12.23 -24.40
C SER A 382 -10.23 10.91 -24.03
N ALA A 383 -10.63 9.80 -24.66
CA ALA A 383 -9.96 8.51 -24.49
C ALA A 383 -8.50 8.54 -24.98
N LEU A 384 -8.20 9.24 -26.08
CA LEU A 384 -6.84 9.43 -26.59
C LEU A 384 -5.94 10.17 -25.60
N VAL A 385 -6.42 11.30 -25.05
CA VAL A 385 -5.67 12.08 -24.05
C VAL A 385 -5.41 11.24 -22.81
N LEU A 386 -6.42 10.53 -22.31
CA LEU A 386 -6.25 9.61 -21.18
C LEU A 386 -5.27 8.48 -21.49
N GLY A 387 -5.28 7.93 -22.71
CA GLY A 387 -4.33 6.89 -23.12
C GLY A 387 -2.87 7.36 -23.12
N TRP A 388 -2.62 8.59 -23.56
CA TRP A 388 -1.28 9.20 -23.49
C TRP A 388 -0.85 9.48 -22.05
N LEU A 389 -1.78 9.92 -21.19
CA LEU A 389 -1.52 10.07 -19.75
C LEU A 389 -1.21 8.72 -19.09
N ASN A 390 -1.92 7.66 -19.48
CA ASN A 390 -1.70 6.31 -18.98
C ASN A 390 -0.33 5.74 -19.36
N LEU A 391 0.33 6.28 -20.40
CA LEU A 391 1.71 5.90 -20.73
C LEU A 391 2.69 6.20 -19.59
N LEU A 392 2.37 7.19 -18.73
CA LEU A 392 3.15 7.50 -17.53
C LEU A 392 3.22 6.34 -16.53
N TYR A 393 2.28 5.39 -16.57
CA TYR A 393 2.35 4.17 -15.75
C TYR A 393 3.67 3.42 -15.97
N TYR A 394 4.12 3.31 -17.22
CA TYR A 394 5.31 2.54 -17.57
C TYR A 394 6.63 3.18 -17.13
N THR A 395 6.60 4.46 -16.72
CA THR A 395 7.77 5.14 -16.15
C THR A 395 8.23 4.52 -14.82
N ARG A 396 7.34 3.78 -14.13
CA ARG A 396 7.63 3.06 -12.89
C ARG A 396 8.77 2.04 -13.00
N GLY A 397 9.05 1.56 -14.21
CA GLY A 397 10.13 0.59 -14.44
C GLY A 397 11.54 1.16 -14.22
N PHE A 398 11.71 2.47 -14.33
CA PHE A 398 12.97 3.16 -14.11
C PHE A 398 12.99 3.81 -12.73
N GLN A 399 14.13 3.74 -12.02
CA GLN A 399 14.24 4.28 -10.66
C GLN A 399 14.03 5.79 -10.60
N HIS A 400 14.78 6.57 -11.39
CA HIS A 400 14.67 8.02 -11.36
C HIS A 400 13.28 8.50 -11.78
N THR A 401 12.81 8.09 -12.96
CA THR A 401 11.50 8.51 -13.48
C THR A 401 10.33 7.99 -12.65
N GLY A 402 10.44 6.77 -12.11
CA GLY A 402 9.43 6.16 -11.26
C GLY A 402 9.24 6.91 -9.94
N ILE A 403 10.33 7.37 -9.31
CA ILE A 403 10.26 8.21 -8.10
C ILE A 403 9.51 9.51 -8.43
N TYR A 404 9.89 10.22 -9.50
CA TYR A 404 9.20 11.44 -9.91
C TYR A 404 7.71 11.22 -10.22
N SER A 405 7.36 10.10 -10.86
CA SER A 405 5.96 9.71 -11.13
C SER A 405 5.15 9.58 -9.82
N VAL A 406 5.73 8.99 -8.78
CA VAL A 406 5.12 8.93 -7.43
C VAL A 406 4.95 10.32 -6.83
N MET A 407 5.93 11.22 -7.00
CA MET A 407 5.81 12.61 -6.53
C MET A 407 4.62 13.32 -7.19
N ILE A 408 4.54 13.24 -8.53
CA ILE A 408 3.47 13.85 -9.32
C ILE A 408 2.10 13.29 -8.89
N GLN A 409 1.98 11.98 -8.71
CA GLN A 409 0.75 11.34 -8.23
C GLN A 409 0.29 11.93 -6.88
N LYS A 410 1.21 12.05 -5.91
CA LYS A 410 0.88 12.59 -4.57
C LYS A 410 0.41 14.04 -4.66
N VAL A 411 1.13 14.87 -5.42
CA VAL A 411 0.82 16.29 -5.63
C VAL A 411 -0.54 16.45 -6.31
N ILE A 412 -0.84 15.66 -7.34
CA ILE A 412 -2.12 15.79 -8.05
C ILE A 412 -3.28 15.30 -7.17
N LEU A 413 -3.18 14.12 -6.55
CA LEU A 413 -4.36 13.52 -5.93
C LEU A 413 -4.69 14.13 -4.56
N ARG A 414 -3.68 14.44 -3.74
CA ARG A 414 -3.91 14.90 -2.37
C ARG A 414 -4.06 16.42 -2.29
N ASP A 415 -3.25 17.11 -3.07
CA ASP A 415 -2.97 18.52 -2.88
C ASP A 415 -3.74 19.40 -3.88
N LEU A 416 -3.77 19.01 -5.17
CA LEU A 416 -4.54 19.73 -6.19
C LEU A 416 -6.05 19.70 -5.92
N LEU A 417 -6.61 18.62 -5.36
CA LEU A 417 -8.06 18.52 -5.11
C LEU A 417 -8.54 19.53 -4.05
N ARG A 418 -7.76 19.69 -2.96
CA ARG A 418 -8.06 20.68 -1.90
C ARG A 418 -7.99 22.10 -2.45
N PHE A 419 -6.97 22.37 -3.27
CA PHE A 419 -6.83 23.62 -3.98
C PHE A 419 -8.00 23.88 -4.93
N LEU A 420 -8.34 22.91 -5.77
CA LEU A 420 -9.40 23.03 -6.77
C LEU A 420 -10.74 23.36 -6.10
N LEU A 421 -11.02 22.79 -4.92
CA LEU A 421 -12.24 23.12 -4.17
C LEU A 421 -12.30 24.60 -3.77
N VAL A 422 -11.21 25.15 -3.20
CA VAL A 422 -11.15 26.57 -2.82
C VAL A 422 -11.21 27.46 -4.06
N TYR A 423 -10.46 27.10 -5.11
CA TYR A 423 -10.47 27.80 -6.39
C TYR A 423 -11.86 27.85 -7.02
N LEU A 424 -12.60 26.74 -7.03
CA LEU A 424 -13.96 26.66 -7.59
C LEU A 424 -14.95 27.56 -6.84
N VAL A 425 -14.82 27.70 -5.51
CA VAL A 425 -15.63 28.64 -4.72
C VAL A 425 -15.38 30.08 -5.17
N PHE A 426 -14.12 30.46 -5.37
CA PHE A 426 -13.75 31.79 -5.87
C PHE A 426 -14.23 31.98 -7.31
N LEU A 427 -13.96 31.03 -8.19
CA LEU A 427 -14.36 31.08 -9.60
C LEU A 427 -15.88 31.27 -9.73
N PHE A 428 -16.67 30.46 -9.03
CA PHE A 428 -18.12 30.54 -9.08
C PHE A 428 -18.66 31.85 -8.47
N GLY A 429 -18.12 32.28 -7.32
CA GLY A 429 -18.54 33.52 -6.67
C GLY A 429 -18.32 34.76 -7.54
N PHE A 430 -17.13 34.87 -8.15
CA PHE A 430 -16.81 35.97 -9.07
C PHE A 430 -17.54 35.85 -10.41
N ALA A 431 -17.76 34.64 -10.92
CA ALA A 431 -18.55 34.43 -12.15
C ALA A 431 -19.99 34.93 -11.97
N VAL A 432 -20.65 34.57 -10.87
CA VAL A 432 -22.01 35.05 -10.57
C VAL A 432 -22.04 36.58 -10.43
N ALA A 433 -21.06 37.17 -9.75
CA ALA A 433 -20.98 38.63 -9.61
C ALA A 433 -20.84 39.36 -10.96
N LEU A 434 -20.00 38.84 -11.86
CA LEU A 434 -19.80 39.42 -13.20
C LEU A 434 -21.02 39.24 -14.11
N VAL A 435 -21.70 38.09 -14.05
CA VAL A 435 -22.95 37.87 -14.79
C VAL A 435 -24.03 38.84 -14.31
N SER A 436 -24.21 39.00 -13.00
CA SER A 436 -25.21 39.93 -12.47
C SER A 436 -24.94 41.39 -12.88
N LEU A 437 -23.68 41.82 -12.92
CA LEU A 437 -23.31 43.18 -13.33
C LEU A 437 -23.41 43.42 -14.84
N SER A 438 -23.32 42.37 -15.64
CA SER A 438 -23.37 42.44 -17.10
C SER A 438 -24.79 42.26 -17.66
N GLN A 439 -25.69 41.59 -16.93
CA GLN A 439 -27.10 41.50 -17.28
C GLN A 439 -27.84 42.84 -17.16
N GLU A 440 -27.34 43.77 -16.34
CA GLU A 440 -27.88 45.14 -16.24
C GLU A 440 -27.54 46.01 -17.48
N ALA A 441 -26.80 45.47 -18.45
CA ALA A 441 -26.49 46.16 -19.70
C ALA A 441 -27.61 45.93 -20.73
N TRP A 442 -28.27 47.03 -21.13
CA TRP A 442 -29.28 47.18 -22.20
C TRP A 442 -30.76 46.90 -21.84
N HIS A 443 -31.42 47.90 -21.25
CA HIS A 443 -32.80 48.25 -21.61
C HIS A 443 -32.79 49.52 -22.46
N PRO A 444 -33.06 49.47 -23.78
CA PRO A 444 -33.38 50.69 -24.51
C PRO A 444 -34.80 51.11 -24.11
N GLU A 445 -34.93 52.17 -23.32
CA GLU A 445 -36.20 52.88 -23.21
C GLU A 445 -36.60 53.37 -24.61
N ALA A 446 -37.74 52.89 -25.10
CA ALA A 446 -38.30 53.27 -26.37
C ALA A 446 -38.62 54.79 -26.40
N PRO A 447 -38.27 55.53 -27.47
CA PRO A 447 -38.84 56.86 -27.65
C PRO A 447 -40.24 56.73 -28.26
N THR A 448 -41.25 57.14 -27.50
CA THR A 448 -42.56 57.52 -28.06
C THR A 448 -42.37 58.68 -29.04
N GLY A 449 -42.45 58.39 -30.35
CA GLY A 449 -42.39 59.38 -31.41
C GLY A 449 -42.88 58.77 -32.73
N SER A 450 -43.96 59.33 -33.25
CA SER A 450 -44.85 58.79 -34.28
C SER A 450 -44.35 58.90 -35.74
N ASN A 451 -44.75 57.90 -36.55
CA ASN A 451 -45.19 57.95 -37.98
C ASN A 451 -44.27 57.44 -39.12
N ALA A 452 -44.95 56.63 -39.97
CA ALA A 452 -44.84 56.45 -41.42
C ALA A 452 -44.12 55.18 -41.98
N THR A 453 -44.97 54.23 -42.41
CA THR A 453 -44.96 53.37 -43.63
C THR A 453 -43.66 53.36 -44.46
N GLU A 454 -43.03 52.23 -44.80
CA GLU A 454 -43.45 51.28 -45.85
C GLU A 454 -42.70 49.93 -45.80
N SER A 455 -43.30 48.96 -46.50
CA SER A 455 -43.05 47.53 -46.68
C SER A 455 -41.63 47.03 -47.01
N ALA A 456 -41.23 45.89 -46.42
CA ALA A 456 -40.51 44.79 -47.08
C ALA A 456 -40.60 43.47 -46.28
N GLN A 457 -40.78 42.35 -47.00
CA GLN A 457 -40.90 40.97 -46.51
C GLN A 457 -39.62 40.43 -45.83
N PRO A 458 -39.69 39.37 -44.99
CA PRO A 458 -38.53 38.80 -44.33
C PRO A 458 -37.79 37.87 -45.30
N VAL A 459 -36.52 38.16 -45.58
CA VAL A 459 -35.58 37.20 -46.17
C VAL A 459 -34.81 36.56 -45.02
N GLU A 460 -35.09 35.28 -44.78
CA GLU A 460 -34.23 34.39 -44.01
C GLU A 460 -32.81 34.43 -44.56
N GLY A 461 -31.84 34.92 -43.79
CA GLY A 461 -30.49 34.97 -44.31
C GLY A 461 -29.44 35.74 -43.53
N GLN A 462 -29.63 36.09 -42.26
CA GLN A 462 -28.51 36.55 -41.43
C GLN A 462 -28.91 36.40 -39.96
N LYS A 463 -28.39 35.37 -39.27
CA LYS A 463 -28.35 35.42 -37.80
C LYS A 463 -27.21 36.35 -37.47
N ASP A 464 -27.59 37.58 -37.13
CA ASP A 464 -26.73 38.62 -36.63
C ASP A 464 -25.81 38.06 -35.53
N LYS A 465 -24.51 38.21 -35.78
CA LYS A 465 -23.42 37.90 -34.87
C LYS A 465 -23.06 39.13 -34.03
N GLU A 466 -24.03 40.01 -33.76
CA GLU A 466 -23.82 41.24 -33.00
C GLU A 466 -24.70 41.23 -31.74
N ASN A 467 -24.01 41.39 -30.60
CA ASN A 467 -24.51 41.52 -29.23
C ASN A 467 -25.02 40.24 -28.55
N THR A 468 -24.13 39.25 -28.36
CA THR A 468 -24.22 38.38 -27.18
C THR A 468 -23.51 39.11 -26.03
N SER A 469 -24.20 39.38 -24.92
CA SER A 469 -23.57 39.97 -23.73
C SER A 469 -22.32 39.15 -23.36
N PRO A 470 -21.16 39.78 -23.11
CA PRO A 470 -19.87 39.08 -22.95
C PRO A 470 -19.84 38.08 -21.79
N TYR A 471 -20.81 38.14 -20.88
CA TYR A 471 -21.02 37.23 -19.77
C TYR A 471 -22.48 36.76 -19.72
N GLY A 472 -22.97 36.16 -20.81
CA GLY A 472 -24.39 35.79 -20.95
C GLY A 472 -24.85 34.73 -19.94
N ASN A 473 -23.99 33.76 -19.63
CA ASN A 473 -24.27 32.69 -18.67
C ASN A 473 -23.16 32.50 -17.64
N ILE A 474 -23.49 31.96 -16.46
CA ILE A 474 -22.52 31.65 -15.38
C ILE A 474 -21.40 30.72 -15.90
N LEU A 475 -21.73 29.77 -16.78
CA LEU A 475 -20.74 28.88 -17.37
C LEU A 475 -19.74 29.64 -18.26
N GLU A 476 -20.23 30.53 -19.14
CA GLU A 476 -19.39 31.34 -20.03
C GLU A 476 -18.50 32.29 -19.21
N ALA A 477 -19.07 32.96 -18.21
CA ALA A 477 -18.31 33.82 -17.30
C ALA A 477 -17.26 33.05 -16.50
N SER A 478 -17.59 31.85 -16.03
CA SER A 478 -16.62 30.98 -15.35
C SER A 478 -15.50 30.51 -16.29
N LEU A 479 -15.79 30.28 -17.57
CA LEU A 479 -14.78 29.90 -18.57
C LEU A 479 -13.87 31.08 -18.92
N GLU A 480 -14.41 32.29 -19.08
CA GLU A 480 -13.61 33.49 -19.30
C GLU A 480 -12.72 33.81 -18.10
N LEU A 481 -13.25 33.76 -16.88
CA LEU A 481 -12.46 33.89 -15.65
C LEU A 481 -11.37 32.80 -15.54
N PHE A 482 -11.68 31.56 -15.92
CA PHE A 482 -10.69 30.49 -15.96
C PHE A 482 -9.57 30.78 -16.98
N LYS A 483 -9.89 31.28 -18.18
CA LYS A 483 -8.89 31.72 -19.17
C LYS A 483 -8.00 32.83 -18.60
N PHE A 484 -8.56 33.78 -17.85
CA PHE A 484 -7.78 34.82 -17.16
C PHE A 484 -6.76 34.22 -16.19
N THR A 485 -7.14 33.18 -15.43
CA THR A 485 -6.20 32.56 -14.47
C THR A 485 -5.04 31.80 -15.11
N ILE A 486 -5.20 31.31 -16.34
CA ILE A 486 -4.14 30.68 -17.13
C ILE A 486 -3.27 31.74 -17.84
N GLY A 487 -3.73 32.99 -17.91
CA GLY A 487 -3.07 34.08 -18.64
C GLY A 487 -3.50 34.19 -20.12
N MET A 488 -4.59 33.52 -20.51
CA MET A 488 -5.18 33.59 -21.87
C MET A 488 -6.39 34.54 -21.96
N GLY A 489 -6.76 35.21 -20.86
CA GLY A 489 -7.93 36.09 -20.84
C GLY A 489 -7.65 37.43 -21.53
N GLU A 490 -8.55 37.84 -22.43
CA GLU A 490 -8.50 39.14 -23.09
C GLU A 490 -9.44 40.13 -22.37
N LEU A 491 -8.93 41.31 -22.01
CA LEU A 491 -9.73 42.41 -21.43
C LEU A 491 -10.58 43.15 -22.48
N ALA A 492 -10.72 42.60 -23.69
CA ALA A 492 -11.30 43.27 -24.86
C ALA A 492 -12.84 43.51 -24.77
N PHE A 493 -13.50 43.04 -23.72
CA PHE A 493 -14.96 43.00 -23.61
C PHE A 493 -15.59 44.18 -22.84
N GLU A 494 -14.81 45.19 -22.45
CA GLU A 494 -15.24 46.23 -21.51
C GLU A 494 -15.85 47.50 -22.11
N GLU A 495 -15.89 47.67 -23.43
CA GLU A 495 -16.41 48.92 -24.04
C GLU A 495 -17.95 49.06 -23.94
N GLN A 496 -18.68 47.98 -23.61
CA GLN A 496 -20.15 47.93 -23.67
C GLN A 496 -20.87 47.86 -22.29
N LEU A 497 -20.15 47.97 -21.15
CA LEU A 497 -20.72 47.77 -19.80
C LEU A 497 -20.95 49.09 -19.03
N HIS A 498 -22.12 49.24 -18.40
CA HIS A 498 -22.51 50.47 -17.68
C HIS A 498 -21.65 50.76 -16.45
N PHE A 499 -21.35 49.74 -15.65
CA PHE A 499 -20.51 49.83 -14.44
C PHE A 499 -19.07 49.37 -14.69
N ARG A 500 -18.42 49.91 -15.74
CA ARG A 500 -17.05 49.54 -16.13
C ARG A 500 -16.06 49.56 -14.96
N GLY A 501 -16.10 50.59 -14.12
CA GLY A 501 -15.18 50.71 -12.98
C GLY A 501 -15.33 49.58 -11.96
N MET A 502 -16.55 49.09 -11.71
CA MET A 502 -16.81 48.00 -10.76
C MET A 502 -16.40 46.64 -11.33
N VAL A 503 -16.65 46.43 -12.63
CA VAL A 503 -16.23 45.20 -13.34
C VAL A 503 -14.71 45.07 -13.35
N LEU A 504 -14.01 46.17 -13.69
CA LEU A 504 -12.54 46.21 -13.73
C LEU A 504 -11.93 46.03 -12.34
N LEU A 505 -12.56 46.59 -11.30
CA LEU A 505 -12.15 46.39 -9.90
C LEU A 505 -12.38 44.94 -9.43
N LEU A 506 -13.49 44.32 -9.80
CA LEU A 506 -13.79 42.92 -9.49
C LEU A 506 -12.85 41.95 -10.22
N LEU A 507 -12.55 42.21 -11.50
CA LEU A 507 -11.57 41.44 -12.27
C LEU A 507 -10.16 41.59 -11.68
N LEU A 508 -9.75 42.81 -11.33
CA LEU A 508 -8.47 43.05 -10.68
C LEU A 508 -8.37 42.35 -9.32
N ALA A 509 -9.42 42.43 -8.50
CA ALA A 509 -9.49 41.74 -7.22
C ALA A 509 -9.45 40.22 -7.40
N TYR A 510 -10.16 39.68 -8.39
CA TYR A 510 -10.12 38.26 -8.74
C TYR A 510 -8.70 37.82 -9.13
N VAL A 511 -8.03 38.54 -10.04
CA VAL A 511 -6.68 38.21 -10.49
C VAL A 511 -5.68 38.28 -9.32
N LEU A 512 -5.73 39.32 -8.50
CA LEU A 512 -4.87 39.45 -7.32
C LEU A 512 -5.10 38.31 -6.32
N LEU A 513 -6.35 38.06 -5.94
CA LEU A 513 -6.69 37.03 -4.96
C LEU A 513 -6.36 35.63 -5.47
N THR A 514 -6.65 35.33 -6.74
CA THR A 514 -6.32 34.03 -7.34
C THR A 514 -4.82 33.84 -7.44
N TYR A 515 -4.04 34.86 -7.79
CA TYR A 515 -2.58 34.77 -7.85
C TYR A 515 -1.95 34.59 -6.46
N ILE A 516 -2.43 35.33 -5.45
CA ILE A 516 -2.03 35.14 -4.05
C ILE A 516 -2.34 33.71 -3.59
N LEU A 517 -3.53 33.20 -3.93
CA LEU A 517 -3.95 31.84 -3.58
C LEU A 517 -3.08 30.79 -4.28
N LEU A 518 -2.83 30.94 -5.58
CA LEU A 518 -1.96 30.07 -6.37
C LEU A 518 -0.53 30.02 -5.79
N LEU A 519 0.06 31.18 -5.48
CA LEU A 519 1.41 31.27 -4.92
C LEU A 519 1.50 30.67 -3.51
N ASN A 520 0.59 31.05 -2.61
CA ASN A 520 0.59 30.54 -1.25
C ASN A 520 0.40 29.01 -1.21
N MET A 521 -0.40 28.48 -2.13
CA MET A 521 -0.59 27.05 -2.26
C MET A 521 0.64 26.38 -2.87
N LEU A 522 1.24 26.90 -3.95
CA LEU A 522 2.47 26.35 -4.53
C LEU A 522 3.60 26.26 -3.47
N ILE A 523 3.75 27.28 -2.63
CA ILE A 523 4.74 27.30 -1.54
C ILE A 523 4.42 26.21 -0.50
N ALA A 524 3.16 26.13 -0.04
CA ALA A 524 2.73 25.12 0.93
C ALA A 524 2.93 23.69 0.40
N LEU A 525 2.56 23.45 -0.86
CA LEU A 525 2.70 22.16 -1.52
C LEU A 525 4.15 21.77 -1.70
N MET A 526 4.98 22.67 -2.23
CA MET A 526 6.39 22.37 -2.45
C MET A 526 7.12 22.11 -1.13
N ASN A 527 6.78 22.84 -0.06
CA ASN A 527 7.42 22.65 1.24
C ASN A 527 7.00 21.33 1.94
N GLU A 528 5.72 20.97 1.93
CA GLU A 528 5.26 19.71 2.55
C GLU A 528 5.67 18.49 1.72
N THR A 529 5.62 18.62 0.39
CA THR A 529 6.02 17.53 -0.51
C THR A 529 7.52 17.32 -0.42
N VAL A 530 8.40 18.31 -0.64
CA VAL A 530 9.86 18.08 -0.63
C VAL A 530 10.33 17.43 0.68
N ASN A 531 9.82 17.86 1.83
CA ASN A 531 10.24 17.34 3.13
C ASN A 531 9.74 15.92 3.43
N SER A 532 8.51 15.57 3.04
CA SER A 532 7.93 14.23 3.29
C SER A 532 8.19 13.22 2.17
N VAL A 533 8.43 13.70 0.95
CA VAL A 533 8.55 12.90 -0.28
C VAL A 533 9.97 12.38 -0.46
N ALA A 534 11.01 13.06 0.01
CA ALA A 534 12.38 12.59 -0.16
C ALA A 534 12.63 11.22 0.49
N THR A 535 12.07 10.97 1.69
CA THR A 535 12.29 9.72 2.44
C THR A 535 11.28 8.62 2.08
N ASP A 536 9.99 8.94 2.03
CA ASP A 536 8.96 7.92 1.82
C ASP A 536 8.75 7.55 0.34
N SER A 537 9.11 8.40 -0.64
CA SER A 537 8.77 8.14 -2.06
C SER A 537 9.56 7.01 -2.68
N TRP A 538 10.80 6.78 -2.24
CA TRP A 538 11.55 5.62 -2.67
C TRP A 538 10.86 4.32 -2.23
N SER A 539 10.39 4.26 -0.98
CA SER A 539 9.68 3.09 -0.45
C SER A 539 8.29 2.89 -1.10
N ILE A 540 7.59 3.97 -1.45
CA ILE A 540 6.33 3.89 -2.19
C ILE A 540 6.55 3.45 -3.63
N TRP A 541 7.60 3.96 -4.29
CA TRP A 541 7.99 3.48 -5.61
C TRP A 541 8.32 1.98 -5.57
N LYS A 542 9.06 1.52 -4.56
CA LYS A 542 9.32 0.09 -4.34
C LYS A 542 8.04 -0.72 -4.15
N LEU A 543 7.06 -0.23 -3.38
CA LEU A 543 5.75 -0.86 -3.24
C LEU A 543 4.99 -0.91 -4.58
N GLN A 544 4.95 0.17 -5.36
CA GLN A 544 4.31 0.19 -6.68
C GLN A 544 4.97 -0.79 -7.67
N LYS A 545 6.31 -0.87 -7.62
CA LYS A 545 7.08 -1.86 -8.38
C LYS A 545 6.75 -3.28 -7.94
N ALA A 546 6.63 -3.53 -6.64
CA ALA A 546 6.24 -4.84 -6.09
C ALA A 546 4.85 -5.26 -6.55
N ILE A 547 3.88 -4.34 -6.53
CA ILE A 547 2.52 -4.57 -7.04
C ILE A 547 2.57 -4.99 -8.52
N SER A 548 3.36 -4.27 -9.34
CA SER A 548 3.52 -4.57 -10.77
C SER A 548 4.15 -5.96 -11.00
N VAL A 549 5.16 -6.33 -10.20
CA VAL A 549 5.78 -7.66 -10.23
C VAL A 549 4.75 -8.76 -9.95
N LEU A 550 4.00 -8.62 -8.85
CA LEU A 550 3.00 -9.63 -8.44
C LEU A 550 1.88 -9.76 -9.49
N GLU A 551 1.46 -8.66 -10.10
CA GLU A 551 0.49 -8.68 -11.19
C GLU A 551 1.04 -9.41 -12.43
N MET A 552 2.28 -9.15 -12.81
CA MET A 552 2.93 -9.78 -13.94
C MET A 552 3.22 -11.28 -13.74
N GLU A 553 3.49 -11.71 -12.51
CA GLU A 553 3.69 -13.13 -12.16
C GLU A 553 2.42 -13.95 -12.34
N ASN A 554 1.26 -13.36 -12.05
CA ASN A 554 -0.03 -14.00 -12.25
C ASN A 554 -0.36 -14.22 -13.74
N GLY A 555 0.33 -13.49 -14.63
CA GLY A 555 0.18 -13.60 -16.08
C GLY A 555 -1.08 -12.90 -16.60
N TYR A 556 -1.31 -13.07 -17.89
CA TYR A 556 -2.49 -12.55 -18.55
C TYR A 556 -3.72 -13.41 -18.25
N TRP A 557 -4.91 -12.83 -18.40
CA TRP A 557 -6.19 -13.49 -18.12
C TRP A 557 -6.40 -14.85 -18.86
N TRP A 558 -5.71 -15.07 -19.98
CA TRP A 558 -5.88 -16.15 -20.96
C TRP A 558 -4.80 -17.21 -20.82
N TYR A 559 -3.75 -16.93 -20.04
CA TYR A 559 -2.59 -17.79 -19.89
C TYR A 559 -1.98 -17.57 -18.51
N ARG A 560 -2.37 -18.45 -17.59
CA ARG A 560 -1.72 -18.55 -16.29
C ARG A 560 -0.38 -19.25 -16.47
N LYS A 561 0.71 -18.52 -16.27
CA LYS A 561 2.02 -19.15 -16.16
C LYS A 561 2.13 -19.73 -14.75
N LYS A 562 2.71 -20.93 -14.62
CA LYS A 562 3.16 -21.40 -13.31
C LYS A 562 4.15 -20.37 -12.76
N GLN A 563 3.86 -19.82 -11.58
CA GLN A 563 4.76 -18.92 -10.89
C GLN A 563 6.11 -19.63 -10.72
N GLN A 564 7.21 -18.94 -11.00
CA GLN A 564 8.52 -19.53 -10.73
C GLN A 564 8.82 -19.30 -9.25
N ARG A 565 9.03 -20.39 -8.51
CA ARG A 565 9.44 -20.32 -7.12
C ARG A 565 10.80 -19.67 -7.04
N ALA A 566 10.95 -18.68 -6.17
CA ALA A 566 12.23 -18.04 -5.92
C ALA A 566 13.02 -18.80 -4.83
N GLY A 567 14.35 -18.64 -4.84
CA GLY A 567 15.23 -19.28 -3.87
C GLY A 567 15.67 -20.70 -4.22
N VAL A 568 16.39 -21.33 -3.30
CA VAL A 568 17.00 -22.66 -3.43
C VAL A 568 16.59 -23.52 -2.24
N MET A 569 16.30 -24.80 -2.48
CA MET A 569 16.05 -25.76 -1.41
C MET A 569 17.38 -26.14 -0.75
N LEU A 570 17.49 -25.94 0.56
CA LEU A 570 18.68 -26.26 1.36
C LEU A 570 18.29 -26.98 2.65
N THR A 571 19.16 -27.87 3.12
CA THR A 571 19.06 -28.50 4.43
C THR A 571 19.70 -27.58 5.47
N VAL A 572 18.88 -26.87 6.25
CA VAL A 572 19.37 -25.87 7.23
C VAL A 572 19.71 -26.50 8.59
N GLY A 573 19.24 -27.71 8.86
CA GLY A 573 19.51 -28.40 10.11
C GLY A 573 18.75 -29.72 10.22
N THR A 574 18.54 -30.16 11.46
CA THR A 574 17.76 -31.38 11.77
C THR A 574 16.55 -30.97 12.59
N LYS A 575 15.37 -31.48 12.25
CA LYS A 575 14.14 -31.26 13.02
C LYS A 575 14.21 -32.03 14.35
N ALA A 576 13.31 -31.70 15.27
CA ALA A 576 13.21 -32.36 16.57
C ALA A 576 12.85 -33.86 16.46
N ASP A 577 12.30 -34.30 15.32
CA ASP A 577 12.01 -35.71 15.02
C ASP A 577 13.22 -36.48 14.44
N GLY A 578 14.37 -35.81 14.25
CA GLY A 578 15.59 -36.37 13.66
C GLY A 578 15.62 -36.38 12.13
N SER A 579 14.58 -35.91 11.44
CA SER A 579 14.56 -35.75 9.98
C SER A 579 15.31 -34.48 9.54
N PRO A 580 15.88 -34.44 8.32
CA PRO A 580 16.51 -33.23 7.81
C PRO A 580 15.48 -32.10 7.65
N ASP A 581 15.84 -30.89 8.10
CA ASP A 581 15.03 -29.69 7.94
C ASP A 581 15.33 -29.03 6.59
N GLU A 582 14.56 -29.42 5.58
CA GLU A 582 14.65 -28.86 4.23
C GLU A 582 13.74 -27.64 4.08
N ARG A 583 14.34 -26.51 3.67
CA ARG A 583 13.63 -25.24 3.47
C ARG A 583 14.01 -24.57 2.17
N TRP A 584 13.08 -23.79 1.64
CA TRP A 584 13.35 -22.90 0.52
C TRP A 584 13.90 -21.59 1.06
N CYS A 585 15.20 -21.40 0.84
CA CYS A 585 15.92 -20.24 1.32
C CYS A 585 16.29 -19.31 0.18
N PHE A 586 16.23 -18.01 0.46
CA PHE A 586 16.71 -16.95 -0.40
C PHE A 586 18.09 -16.49 0.05
N ARG A 587 19.07 -16.55 -0.85
CA ARG A 587 20.44 -16.15 -0.56
C ARG A 587 20.60 -14.64 -0.73
N VAL A 588 21.07 -13.97 0.31
CA VAL A 588 21.36 -12.53 0.31
C VAL A 588 22.81 -12.33 0.69
N GLU A 589 23.56 -11.69 -0.20
CA GLU A 589 24.90 -11.21 0.09
C GLU A 589 24.82 -9.88 0.82
N GLU A 590 25.32 -9.84 2.05
CA GLU A 590 25.37 -8.66 2.91
C GLU A 590 26.85 -8.30 3.16
N VAL A 591 27.17 -7.00 3.09
CA VAL A 591 28.49 -6.48 3.47
C VAL A 591 28.31 -5.58 4.68
N ASN A 592 28.80 -6.02 5.84
CA ASN A 592 28.66 -5.28 7.09
C ASN A 592 30.01 -4.99 7.73
N TRP A 593 30.49 -3.76 7.53
CA TRP A 593 31.73 -3.25 8.12
C TRP A 593 31.62 -2.89 9.60
N ALA A 594 30.41 -2.82 10.17
CA ALA A 594 30.21 -2.44 11.56
C ALA A 594 30.18 -3.65 12.52
N SER A 595 29.79 -4.83 12.02
CA SER A 595 29.63 -6.04 12.85
C SER A 595 30.54 -7.20 12.42
N TRP A 596 31.56 -6.96 11.61
CA TRP A 596 32.43 -8.03 11.08
C TRP A 596 33.26 -8.74 12.16
N GLU A 597 33.47 -8.09 13.31
CA GLU A 597 34.19 -8.65 14.46
C GLU A 597 33.36 -9.71 15.21
N GLN A 598 32.04 -9.75 15.00
CA GLN A 598 31.15 -10.70 15.68
C GLN A 598 31.22 -12.08 15.02
N THR A 599 31.59 -13.09 15.78
CA THR A 599 31.57 -14.49 15.32
C THR A 599 30.14 -15.01 15.28
N LEU A 600 29.62 -15.27 14.08
CA LEU A 600 28.29 -15.84 13.87
C LEU A 600 28.39 -17.34 13.57
N PRO A 601 27.42 -18.16 14.00
CA PRO A 601 27.40 -19.59 13.69
C PRO A 601 27.12 -19.81 12.20
N THR A 602 28.09 -20.33 11.44
CA THR A 602 27.92 -20.59 10.00
C THR A 602 27.46 -22.02 9.72
N LEU A 603 26.66 -22.20 8.66
CA LEU A 603 26.26 -23.53 8.17
C LEU A 603 27.38 -24.21 7.37
N CYS A 604 28.20 -23.43 6.70
CA CYS A 604 29.36 -23.86 5.93
C CYS A 604 30.62 -23.14 6.44
N GLU A 605 31.74 -23.86 6.48
CA GLU A 605 33.03 -23.30 6.87
C GLU A 605 33.64 -22.42 5.77
N ASP A 606 33.35 -22.73 4.49
CA ASP A 606 33.90 -22.02 3.33
C ASP A 606 32.83 -21.59 2.32
N PRO A 607 33.07 -20.51 1.54
CA PRO A 607 32.21 -20.09 0.43
C PRO A 607 32.11 -21.11 -0.70
N SER A 608 32.94 -22.16 -0.67
CA SER A 608 33.07 -23.19 -1.69
C SER A 608 32.17 -24.42 -1.45
N GLY A 609 31.20 -24.34 -0.52
CA GLY A 609 30.34 -25.46 -0.10
C GLY A 609 29.96 -26.44 -1.22
N ALA A 610 30.05 -27.74 -0.92
CA ALA A 610 29.98 -28.86 -1.86
C ALA A 610 28.75 -28.79 -2.80
N ASP A 611 29.03 -28.89 -4.11
CA ASP A 611 28.09 -29.14 -5.22
C ASP A 611 26.80 -28.29 -5.26
N VAL A 612 26.93 -26.97 -5.40
CA VAL A 612 25.85 -26.12 -5.94
C VAL A 612 26.23 -25.66 -7.36
N PRO A 613 25.40 -25.94 -8.40
CA PRO A 613 25.71 -25.51 -9.76
C PRO A 613 25.79 -23.99 -9.84
N ARG A 614 26.94 -23.47 -10.27
CA ARG A 614 27.13 -22.07 -10.67
C ARG A 614 26.27 -21.77 -11.90
N THR A 615 24.99 -21.50 -11.70
CA THR A 615 24.11 -20.95 -12.74
C THR A 615 23.42 -19.70 -12.24
N LEU A 616 24.20 -18.69 -11.88
CA LEU A 616 23.80 -17.30 -12.05
C LEU A 616 25.07 -16.53 -12.45
N LYS A 617 25.09 -16.01 -13.68
CA LYS A 617 26.18 -15.18 -14.18
C LYS A 617 26.23 -13.89 -13.35
N ASN A 618 27.33 -13.66 -12.65
CA ASN A 618 27.68 -12.33 -12.15
C ASN A 618 27.73 -11.35 -13.33
N PRO A 619 27.14 -10.15 -13.23
CA PRO A 619 27.48 -9.08 -14.14
C PRO A 619 28.93 -8.68 -13.83
N VAL A 620 29.81 -8.93 -14.79
CA VAL A 620 31.21 -8.51 -14.78
C VAL A 620 31.25 -7.01 -14.49
N LEU A 621 31.84 -6.64 -13.35
CA LEU A 621 32.26 -5.28 -13.05
C LEU A 621 33.22 -4.87 -14.18
N ALA A 622 32.89 -3.79 -14.89
CA ALA A 622 33.74 -3.24 -15.94
C ALA A 622 35.14 -2.95 -15.38
N SER A 623 36.14 -3.63 -15.93
CA SER A 623 37.54 -3.27 -15.77
C SER A 623 37.79 -1.87 -16.34
N PRO A 624 38.53 -0.98 -15.66
CA PRO A 624 39.00 0.26 -16.28
C PRO A 624 39.97 -0.08 -17.42
N PRO A 625 40.07 0.76 -18.47
CA PRO A 625 40.94 0.49 -19.60
C PRO A 625 42.40 0.52 -19.18
N LYS A 626 43.16 -0.43 -19.70
CA LYS A 626 44.63 -0.42 -19.72
C LYS A 626 45.09 0.68 -20.68
N ASP A 627 45.79 1.67 -20.17
CA ASP A 627 46.74 2.46 -20.95
C ASP A 627 48.15 1.94 -20.61
N GLU A 628 48.82 1.37 -21.60
CA GLU A 628 50.27 1.16 -21.59
C GLU A 628 50.95 2.28 -22.40
N ASP A 629 52.16 2.60 -21.94
CA ASP A 629 53.22 3.43 -22.54
C ASP A 629 53.26 4.94 -22.28
N GLY A 630 54.21 5.35 -21.42
CA GLY A 630 54.76 6.71 -21.40
C GLY A 630 55.55 7.13 -20.16
N ALA A 631 56.75 6.55 -19.97
CA ALA A 631 57.96 7.14 -19.38
C ALA A 631 57.97 7.80 -17.98
N ALA A 632 58.77 7.19 -17.09
CA ALA A 632 59.77 7.76 -16.18
C ALA A 632 59.40 8.97 -15.27
N GLU A 633 59.43 8.76 -13.95
CA GLU A 633 60.50 9.26 -13.07
C GLU A 633 60.34 8.68 -11.65
N GLU A 634 61.46 8.19 -11.12
CA GLU A 634 61.62 7.73 -9.75
C GLU A 634 61.57 8.92 -8.79
N ASP A 635 60.90 8.79 -7.64
CA ASP A 635 61.38 9.44 -6.41
C ASP A 635 60.84 8.72 -5.16
N HIS A 636 61.75 7.98 -4.54
CA HIS A 636 61.60 7.38 -3.22
C HIS A 636 61.68 8.47 -2.14
N VAL A 637 60.64 8.63 -1.32
CA VAL A 637 60.79 9.26 0.01
C VAL A 637 60.17 8.39 1.10
N SER A 638 61.06 7.83 1.89
CA SER A 638 60.82 7.01 3.08
C SER A 638 60.30 7.87 4.24
N LEU A 639 59.16 7.47 4.82
CA LEU A 639 58.64 8.01 6.08
C LEU A 639 59.55 7.63 7.25
N GLN A 640 60.21 8.62 7.86
CA GLN A 640 60.95 8.46 9.10
C GLN A 640 60.11 9.01 10.27
N LEU A 641 59.82 8.14 11.22
CA LEU A 641 59.25 8.43 12.54
C LEU A 641 60.11 9.47 13.27
N LEU A 642 59.48 10.48 13.87
CA LEU A 642 60.07 11.27 14.95
C LEU A 642 59.17 11.25 16.17
N GLN A 643 59.70 10.64 17.23
CA GLN A 643 59.21 10.69 18.61
C GLN A 643 59.57 12.04 19.27
N SER A 644 58.63 12.50 20.09
CA SER A 644 58.75 13.24 21.36
C SER A 644 59.64 14.49 21.47
N SER A 645 59.00 15.61 21.77
CA SER A 645 59.25 16.41 22.99
C SER A 645 58.03 17.25 23.33
#